data_AF-A4JW74-F1
#
_entry.id   AF-A4JW74-F1
#
_cell.length_a   1.000
_cell.length_b   1.000
_cell.length_c   1.000
_cell.angle_alpha   90.00
_cell.angle_beta   90.00
_cell.angle_gamma   90.00
#
_symmetry.space_group_name_H-M   'P 1'
#
loop_
_entity.id
_entity.type
_entity.pdbx_description
1 polymer ?
#
loop_
_entity_poly.entity_id
_entity_poly.type
_entity_poly.pdbx_seq_one_letter_code
_entity_poly.pdbx_strand_id
1 'polypeptide(L)'
;MQLPFELDPQIIHHIIYSQAGSIGKAIIELLMNSVDARATAVQLSMTKEGFECSDDGNGFASREDVIRYFGRFGTPHEEGDATYGRFRLGRGQIMAHASTIWRSNEWQMTVDTRVMGYNYDLEQLERARPGCSISGRWYEPLTDSELMSAVQEIRDLVRYTPVSVELNGRVITRDPRAERWDAEDEFAWYRAKEDGAVSIYNQGVLVRHDPGHMWGAGGLIVSKKAIALNVSRTEILRKTCPVWKAIAKQFGALADDVRSRLGEHRKTEASRERSARALLAGDPNIVQIYEKEEVVTLLPGKRNLTMQAFLRKCRYSHNKRQGNRFTVVENGFDVPKGEAIAREGIAVVVHPKTLERFGCYNAHDLLDCVDRIHANIREDVEKNGTRFWGLDTLELPELVDFATLRDAFVERTALVTERDALDKETRRAWTALRTILHHYAAVLTGGERRYHGSPIARGGKSFQILLGESNTAEAWTDGDTYIALTVDVVKRLKTVPLQAAAYIFGLVEHEVAHEGDSLDCGHDEAFYQRFHDLTIRYAQERQWYMHAWLMRYTSSMEAEGKRARGSAWRERYLVDRAGTGRTKRGLPRAIDDVATEPPVVTPEENMAFINYQNARLAQAGVCPPPPDWTEVLDRARDVQQQIESDLRAERERQAAQEAAEQEDFDAFYEEMQREEQAVRQRLALLLGINADEISDYALDYLTASDLSDDDVKALWQRKPWAEREREIYGYPVDHDDQGMRRQDDDADTAADDESPDNDPAALEAGAFYPPELRALIQPGETTWALERNAAAAGFYRVEDYLKWRAEVNS
;
A
#
# COMPACT_ATOMS: atom_id res chain seq x y z
N MET A 1 10.73 -25.47 45.83
CA MET A 1 9.27 -25.70 45.69
C MET A 1 8.80 -25.28 44.33
N GLN A 2 7.71 -25.89 43.87
CA GLN A 2 6.77 -25.26 42.93
C GLN A 2 5.59 -24.71 43.71
N LEU A 3 5.23 -23.48 43.37
CA LEU A 3 4.21 -22.74 44.07
C LEU A 3 3.07 -22.42 43.16
N PRO A 4 1.84 -22.40 43.70
CA PRO A 4 0.76 -21.81 42.96
C PRO A 4 1.01 -20.31 42.82
N PHE A 5 0.87 -19.80 41.61
CA PHE A 5 0.63 -18.38 41.44
C PHE A 5 -0.72 -18.01 42.07
N GLU A 6 -0.78 -16.87 42.75
CA GLU A 6 -2.02 -16.29 43.29
C GLU A 6 -2.52 -15.13 42.40
N LEU A 7 -3.83 -14.88 42.42
CA LEU A 7 -4.44 -13.74 41.72
C LEU A 7 -4.93 -12.71 42.74
N ASP A 8 -4.45 -11.47 42.62
CA ASP A 8 -4.94 -10.36 43.43
C ASP A 8 -6.39 -10.01 43.04
N PRO A 9 -7.31 -9.74 43.98
CA PRO A 9 -8.68 -9.34 43.68
C PRO A 9 -8.81 -8.12 42.74
N GLN A 10 -7.83 -7.22 42.73
CA GLN A 10 -7.77 -6.08 41.79
C GLN A 10 -7.67 -6.52 40.32
N ILE A 11 -7.33 -7.78 40.03
CA ILE A 11 -7.34 -8.29 38.65
C ILE A 11 -8.74 -8.17 38.01
N ILE A 12 -9.81 -8.20 38.81
CA ILE A 12 -11.20 -8.00 38.33
C ILE A 12 -11.34 -6.60 37.71
N HIS A 13 -10.73 -5.58 38.30
CA HIS A 13 -10.71 -4.23 37.74
C HIS A 13 -10.08 -4.23 36.34
N HIS A 14 -8.91 -4.83 36.18
CA HIS A 14 -8.20 -4.90 34.90
C HIS A 14 -8.94 -5.74 33.86
N ILE A 15 -9.64 -6.80 34.27
CA ILE A 15 -10.49 -7.59 33.38
C ILE A 15 -11.65 -6.75 32.83
N ILE A 16 -12.26 -5.89 33.66
CA ILE A 16 -13.38 -5.05 33.27
C ILE A 16 -12.91 -3.85 32.43
N TYR A 17 -11.94 -3.07 32.93
CA TYR A 17 -11.57 -1.77 32.39
C TYR A 17 -10.38 -1.79 31.42
N SER A 18 -9.57 -2.86 31.39
CA SER A 18 -8.32 -2.89 30.59
C SER A 18 -8.34 -3.90 29.44
N GLN A 19 -9.43 -4.65 29.21
CA GLN A 19 -9.51 -5.63 28.12
C GLN A 19 -10.13 -5.09 26.81
N ALA A 20 -11.13 -4.20 26.89
CA ALA A 20 -11.83 -3.69 25.71
C ALA A 20 -11.29 -2.33 25.29
N GLY A 21 -10.80 -2.23 24.05
CA GLY A 21 -10.35 -0.95 23.48
C GLY A 21 -11.47 -0.10 22.85
N SER A 22 -12.69 -0.64 22.71
CA SER A 22 -13.83 0.04 22.06
C SER A 22 -15.18 -0.51 22.52
N ILE A 23 -16.25 0.30 22.35
CA ILE A 23 -17.63 -0.12 22.62
C ILE A 23 -18.07 -1.26 21.69
N GLY A 24 -17.67 -1.23 20.42
CA GLY A 24 -17.98 -2.31 19.49
C GLY A 24 -17.42 -3.65 19.98
N LYS A 25 -16.17 -3.66 20.47
CA LYS A 25 -15.56 -4.86 21.08
C LYS A 25 -16.30 -5.33 22.34
N ALA A 26 -16.69 -4.41 23.21
CA ALA A 26 -17.46 -4.77 24.41
C ALA A 26 -18.84 -5.36 24.07
N ILE A 27 -19.51 -4.87 23.03
CA ILE A 27 -20.80 -5.37 22.57
C ILE A 27 -20.68 -6.75 21.92
N ILE A 28 -19.65 -7.01 21.10
CA ILE A 28 -19.52 -8.34 20.48
C ILE A 28 -19.29 -9.46 21.49
N GLU A 29 -18.74 -9.16 22.68
CA GLU A 29 -18.65 -10.16 23.76
C GLU A 29 -20.04 -10.62 24.21
N LEU A 30 -21.06 -9.75 24.18
CA LEU A 30 -22.45 -10.12 24.44
C LEU A 30 -22.96 -11.05 23.34
N LEU A 31 -22.71 -10.71 22.07
CA LEU A 31 -23.11 -11.50 20.92
C LEU A 31 -22.46 -12.89 20.92
N MET A 32 -21.17 -12.96 21.25
CA MET A 32 -20.43 -14.22 21.36
C MET A 32 -20.98 -15.11 22.48
N ASN A 33 -21.36 -14.52 23.63
CA ASN A 33 -22.03 -15.25 24.70
C ASN A 33 -23.41 -15.76 24.26
N SER A 34 -24.16 -15.01 23.44
CA SER A 34 -25.42 -15.49 22.86
C SER A 34 -25.21 -16.70 21.94
N VAL A 35 -24.12 -16.75 21.15
CA VAL A 35 -23.78 -17.94 20.36
C VAL A 35 -23.49 -19.14 21.26
N ASP A 36 -22.71 -18.94 22.33
CA ASP A 36 -22.41 -20.00 23.30
C ASP A 36 -23.68 -20.48 24.03
N ALA A 37 -24.66 -19.60 24.24
CA ALA A 37 -25.98 -19.93 24.78
C ALA A 37 -26.90 -20.65 23.78
N ARG A 38 -26.41 -20.97 22.57
CA ARG A 38 -27.14 -21.62 21.47
C ARG A 38 -28.31 -20.79 20.93
N ALA A 39 -28.21 -19.46 20.98
CA ALA A 39 -29.15 -18.58 20.30
C ALA A 39 -29.16 -18.82 18.78
N THR A 40 -30.30 -18.61 18.15
CA THR A 40 -30.46 -18.60 16.68
C THR A 40 -30.53 -17.19 16.12
N ALA A 41 -30.95 -16.22 16.93
CA ALA A 41 -30.99 -14.81 16.57
C ALA A 41 -30.63 -13.89 17.74
N VAL A 42 -30.03 -12.74 17.41
CA VAL A 42 -29.80 -11.64 18.36
C VAL A 42 -30.33 -10.34 17.79
N GLN A 43 -31.10 -9.62 18.60
CA GLN A 43 -31.59 -8.29 18.32
C GLN A 43 -30.79 -7.29 19.15
N LEU A 44 -30.13 -6.35 18.47
CA LEU A 44 -29.34 -5.29 19.05
C LEU A 44 -29.89 -3.93 18.62
N SER A 45 -30.24 -3.08 19.57
CA SER A 45 -30.54 -1.68 19.35
C SER A 45 -29.49 -0.82 20.07
N MET A 46 -29.10 0.29 19.45
CA MET A 46 -28.11 1.20 20.02
C MET A 46 -28.46 2.65 19.70
N THR A 47 -28.46 3.48 20.74
CA THR A 47 -28.69 4.93 20.67
C THR A 47 -27.54 5.68 21.33
N LYS A 48 -27.63 7.02 21.37
CA LYS A 48 -26.65 7.86 22.05
C LYS A 48 -26.65 7.67 23.56
N GLU A 49 -27.75 7.17 24.13
CA GLU A 49 -27.99 7.06 25.56
C GLU A 49 -27.74 5.65 26.10
N GLY A 50 -27.86 4.63 25.25
CA GLY A 50 -27.70 3.25 25.67
C GLY A 50 -27.80 2.23 24.55
N PHE A 51 -27.99 0.99 24.95
CA PHE A 51 -28.23 -0.15 24.05
C PHE A 51 -29.18 -1.16 24.68
N GLU A 52 -29.79 -1.98 23.83
CA GLU A 52 -30.50 -3.19 24.22
C GLU A 52 -30.04 -4.35 23.34
N CYS A 53 -29.67 -5.47 23.96
CA CYS A 53 -29.24 -6.70 23.29
C CYS A 53 -30.11 -7.84 23.81
N SER A 54 -30.81 -8.56 22.92
CA SER A 54 -31.68 -9.68 23.29
C SER A 54 -31.43 -10.88 22.41
N ASP A 55 -31.29 -12.06 23.01
CA ASP A 55 -31.16 -13.34 22.32
C ASP A 55 -32.25 -14.34 22.70
N ASP A 56 -32.39 -15.38 21.89
CA ASP A 56 -33.32 -16.50 22.07
C ASP A 56 -32.63 -17.79 22.59
N GLY A 57 -31.47 -17.65 23.23
CA GLY A 57 -30.69 -18.77 23.74
C GLY A 57 -31.27 -19.41 25.01
N ASN A 58 -30.47 -20.27 25.65
CA ASN A 58 -30.90 -20.99 26.86
C ASN A 58 -30.98 -20.11 28.12
N GLY A 59 -30.22 -19.00 28.15
CA GLY A 59 -30.11 -18.15 29.33
C GLY A 59 -29.48 -18.83 30.55
N PHE A 60 -29.59 -18.20 31.72
CA PHE A 60 -29.18 -18.78 33.01
C PHE A 60 -30.32 -19.64 33.57
N ALA A 61 -30.11 -20.94 33.74
CA ALA A 61 -31.18 -21.87 34.12
C ALA A 61 -31.51 -21.83 35.63
N SER A 62 -30.53 -21.54 36.47
CA SER A 62 -30.66 -21.57 37.94
C SER A 62 -29.92 -20.42 38.64
N ARG A 63 -30.23 -20.22 39.92
CA ARG A 63 -29.49 -19.26 40.78
C ARG A 63 -28.01 -19.62 40.86
N GLU A 64 -27.71 -20.91 40.95
CA GLU A 64 -26.36 -21.45 40.99
C GLU A 64 -25.60 -21.13 39.71
N ASP A 65 -26.25 -21.20 38.54
CA ASP A 65 -25.65 -20.80 37.27
C ASP A 65 -25.30 -19.32 37.24
N VAL A 66 -26.20 -18.46 37.76
CA VAL A 66 -25.92 -17.03 37.87
C VAL A 66 -24.69 -16.80 38.75
N ILE A 67 -24.62 -17.41 39.93
CA ILE A 67 -23.48 -17.24 40.84
C ILE A 67 -22.19 -17.77 40.20
N ARG A 68 -22.24 -18.94 39.54
CA ARG A 68 -21.05 -19.62 39.01
C ARG A 68 -20.54 -19.03 37.70
N TYR A 69 -21.43 -18.52 36.84
CA TYR A 69 -21.09 -18.10 35.48
C TYR A 69 -21.22 -16.60 35.27
N PHE A 70 -22.14 -15.92 35.97
CA PHE A 70 -22.24 -14.46 35.97
C PHE A 70 -21.39 -13.84 37.09
N GLY A 71 -21.52 -14.33 38.32
CA GLY A 71 -20.84 -13.76 39.50
C GLY A 71 -19.34 -14.04 39.60
N ARG A 72 -18.85 -15.10 38.96
CA ARG A 72 -17.43 -15.50 38.99
C ARG A 72 -16.75 -15.33 37.64
N PHE A 73 -15.70 -14.50 37.61
CA PHE A 73 -14.81 -14.36 36.45
C PHE A 73 -13.80 -15.52 36.42
N GLY A 74 -13.47 -16.02 35.23
CA GLY A 74 -12.41 -17.03 35.07
C GLY A 74 -12.84 -18.48 35.32
N THR A 75 -14.13 -18.76 35.53
CA THR A 75 -14.61 -20.15 35.67
C THR A 75 -14.29 -20.93 34.39
N PRO A 76 -13.52 -22.03 34.46
CA PRO A 76 -13.13 -22.78 33.27
C PRO A 76 -14.33 -23.45 32.61
N HIS A 77 -14.23 -23.58 31.29
CA HIS A 77 -15.16 -24.31 30.45
C HIS A 77 -14.82 -25.81 30.43
N GLU A 78 -15.83 -26.66 30.29
CA GLU A 78 -15.67 -28.07 29.95
C GLU A 78 -15.52 -28.22 28.42
N GLU A 79 -14.77 -29.21 27.94
CA GLU A 79 -14.54 -29.37 26.50
C GLU A 79 -15.87 -29.57 25.75
N GLY A 80 -16.18 -28.65 24.82
CA GLY A 80 -17.41 -28.67 24.02
C GLY A 80 -18.61 -27.91 24.61
N ASP A 81 -18.47 -27.24 25.74
CA ASP A 81 -19.55 -26.46 26.36
C ASP A 81 -19.72 -25.03 25.78
N ALA A 82 -18.73 -24.52 25.03
CA ALA A 82 -18.75 -23.21 24.38
C ALA A 82 -17.88 -23.16 23.11
N THR A 83 -18.27 -22.29 22.18
CA THR A 83 -17.55 -22.03 20.93
C THR A 83 -16.52 -20.92 21.11
N TYR A 84 -16.86 -19.85 21.86
CA TYR A 84 -16.03 -18.67 21.97
C TYR A 84 -15.50 -18.43 23.39
N GLY A 85 -16.36 -18.54 24.40
CA GLY A 85 -16.02 -18.42 25.81
C GLY A 85 -15.03 -19.50 26.21
N ARG A 86 -13.73 -19.17 26.27
CA ARG A 86 -12.72 -20.09 26.86
C ARG A 86 -12.39 -19.71 28.30
N PHE A 87 -12.47 -18.42 28.61
CA PHE A 87 -12.03 -17.85 29.89
C PHE A 87 -13.16 -17.24 30.73
N ARG A 88 -14.41 -17.13 30.21
CA ARG A 88 -15.56 -16.47 30.87
C ARG A 88 -15.24 -15.09 31.46
N LEU A 89 -14.51 -14.26 30.70
CA LEU A 89 -14.14 -12.90 31.12
C LEU A 89 -14.91 -11.80 30.37
N GLY A 90 -15.29 -12.07 29.12
CA GLY A 90 -15.74 -11.04 28.17
C GLY A 90 -16.94 -10.19 28.60
N ARG A 91 -17.88 -10.76 29.37
CA ARG A 91 -19.06 -10.01 29.87
C ARG A 91 -18.69 -8.79 30.72
N GLY A 92 -17.51 -8.79 31.35
CA GLY A 92 -17.05 -7.65 32.16
C GLY A 92 -16.79 -6.40 31.33
N GLN A 93 -16.45 -6.56 30.05
CA GLN A 93 -16.04 -5.46 29.18
C GLN A 93 -17.15 -4.41 29.00
N ILE A 94 -18.41 -4.83 28.87
CA ILE A 94 -19.52 -3.88 28.74
C ILE A 94 -19.76 -3.06 30.02
N MET A 95 -19.40 -3.63 31.18
CA MET A 95 -19.60 -3.00 32.49
C MET A 95 -18.65 -1.81 32.73
N ALA A 96 -17.61 -1.66 31.91
CA ALA A 96 -16.75 -0.47 31.90
C ALA A 96 -17.41 0.73 31.20
N HIS A 97 -18.31 0.46 30.24
CA HIS A 97 -18.92 1.48 29.38
C HIS A 97 -20.36 1.84 29.79
N ALA A 98 -21.06 0.92 30.45
CA ALA A 98 -22.45 1.10 30.81
C ALA A 98 -22.81 0.54 32.19
N SER A 99 -23.79 1.17 32.83
CA SER A 99 -24.61 0.51 33.85
C SER A 99 -25.55 -0.45 33.13
N THR A 100 -25.57 -1.72 33.52
CA THR A 100 -26.27 -2.79 32.80
C THR A 100 -27.29 -3.52 33.66
N ILE A 101 -28.40 -3.93 33.04
CA ILE A 101 -29.40 -4.81 33.61
C ILE A 101 -29.54 -6.02 32.70
N TRP A 102 -29.29 -7.20 33.27
CA TRP A 102 -29.36 -8.48 32.59
C TRP A 102 -30.60 -9.20 33.08
N ARG A 103 -31.43 -9.70 32.17
CA ARG A 103 -32.65 -10.47 32.48
C ARG A 103 -32.59 -11.78 31.74
N SER A 104 -32.66 -12.89 32.46
CA SER A 104 -32.58 -14.22 31.85
C SER A 104 -33.34 -15.23 32.69
N ASN A 105 -34.29 -15.91 32.05
CA ASN A 105 -35.26 -16.77 32.70
C ASN A 105 -35.87 -16.07 33.92
N GLU A 106 -35.73 -16.64 35.11
CA GLU A 106 -36.28 -16.10 36.36
C GLU A 106 -35.36 -15.08 37.05
N TRP A 107 -34.25 -14.67 36.45
CA TRP A 107 -33.21 -13.91 37.14
C TRP A 107 -32.98 -12.53 36.52
N GLN A 108 -32.76 -11.55 37.39
CA GLN A 108 -32.29 -10.21 37.03
C GLN A 108 -30.98 -9.90 37.76
N MET A 109 -29.97 -9.49 37.00
CA MET A 109 -28.70 -9.00 37.54
C MET A 109 -28.51 -7.53 37.17
N THR A 110 -28.36 -6.67 38.18
CA THR A 110 -28.09 -5.24 37.99
C THR A 110 -26.64 -4.95 38.35
N VAL A 111 -25.92 -4.27 37.45
CA VAL A 111 -24.50 -3.95 37.62
C VAL A 111 -24.24 -2.49 37.25
N ASP A 112 -23.75 -1.72 38.23
CA ASP A 112 -23.13 -0.41 38.03
C ASP A 112 -21.80 -0.39 38.79
N THR A 113 -20.71 -0.56 38.06
CA THR A 113 -19.37 -0.67 38.65
C THR A 113 -18.85 0.65 39.23
N ARG A 114 -19.42 1.80 38.85
CA ARG A 114 -19.05 3.11 39.39
C ARG A 114 -19.67 3.36 40.76
N VAL A 115 -20.82 2.76 41.05
CA VAL A 115 -21.55 2.95 42.31
C VAL A 115 -21.46 1.72 43.23
N MET A 116 -21.46 0.51 42.68
CA MET A 116 -21.49 -0.76 43.43
C MET A 116 -20.11 -1.40 43.64
N GLY A 117 -19.06 -0.85 43.01
CA GLY A 117 -17.75 -1.51 42.93
C GLY A 117 -17.82 -2.79 42.09
N TYR A 118 -17.22 -3.89 42.56
CA TYR A 118 -17.27 -5.19 41.86
C TYR A 118 -18.40 -6.10 42.35
N ASN A 119 -19.49 -5.50 42.85
CA ASN A 119 -20.69 -6.20 43.29
C ASN A 119 -21.82 -6.08 42.26
N TYR A 120 -22.83 -6.95 42.37
CA TYR A 120 -24.05 -6.90 41.57
C TYR A 120 -25.26 -7.30 42.42
N ASP A 121 -26.43 -6.76 42.08
CA ASP A 121 -27.69 -7.16 42.72
C ASP A 121 -28.30 -8.33 41.93
N LEU A 122 -28.86 -9.30 42.65
CA LEU A 122 -29.54 -10.46 42.08
C LEU A 122 -30.97 -10.55 42.61
N GLU A 123 -31.93 -10.48 41.70
CA GLU A 123 -33.36 -10.54 41.99
C GLU A 123 -34.01 -11.69 41.22
N GLN A 124 -35.05 -12.30 41.80
CA GLN A 124 -35.92 -13.25 41.10
C GLN A 124 -37.10 -12.50 40.46
N LEU A 125 -37.33 -12.72 39.17
CA LEU A 125 -38.40 -12.11 38.39
C LEU A 125 -39.72 -12.83 38.64
N GLU A 126 -40.82 -12.07 38.69
CA GLU A 126 -42.19 -12.62 38.80
C GLU A 126 -42.59 -13.49 37.59
N ARG A 127 -42.01 -13.19 36.43
CA ARG A 127 -42.26 -13.92 35.18
C ARG A 127 -40.96 -14.21 34.46
N ALA A 128 -40.70 -15.49 34.21
CA ALA A 128 -39.55 -15.93 33.45
C ALA A 128 -39.52 -15.33 32.04
N ARG A 129 -38.35 -14.85 31.61
CA ARG A 129 -38.08 -14.38 30.24
C ARG A 129 -37.11 -15.33 29.53
N PRO A 130 -37.53 -16.05 28.48
CA PRO A 130 -36.64 -16.95 27.76
C PRO A 130 -35.46 -16.18 27.15
N GLY A 131 -34.30 -16.84 27.02
CA GLY A 131 -33.08 -16.21 26.51
C GLY A 131 -32.40 -15.28 27.51
N CYS A 132 -31.65 -14.32 26.97
CA CYS A 132 -31.05 -13.24 27.74
C CYS A 132 -31.35 -11.89 27.09
N SER A 133 -31.79 -10.93 27.90
CA SER A 133 -32.03 -9.55 27.50
C SER A 133 -31.20 -8.62 28.38
N ILE A 134 -30.36 -7.80 27.75
CA ILE A 134 -29.40 -6.93 28.38
C ILE A 134 -29.72 -5.51 27.93
N SER A 135 -30.03 -4.63 28.88
CA SER A 135 -30.19 -3.21 28.63
C SER A 135 -29.06 -2.46 29.34
N GLY A 136 -28.37 -1.56 28.64
CA GLY A 136 -27.32 -0.75 29.23
C GLY A 136 -27.52 0.72 28.96
N ARG A 137 -27.21 1.55 29.95
CA ARG A 137 -27.13 3.01 29.81
C ARG A 137 -25.67 3.41 29.83
N TRP A 138 -25.23 4.12 28.79
CA TRP A 138 -23.84 4.58 28.71
C TRP A 138 -23.54 5.51 29.88
N TYR A 139 -22.37 5.34 30.50
CA TYR A 139 -21.93 6.32 31.49
C TYR A 139 -21.66 7.68 30.86
N GLU A 140 -21.19 7.68 29.62
CA GLU A 140 -20.96 8.86 28.79
C GLU A 140 -21.77 8.70 27.48
N PRO A 141 -22.76 9.57 27.23
CA PRO A 141 -23.53 9.51 26.00
C PRO A 141 -22.66 9.66 24.75
N LEU A 142 -22.98 8.89 23.71
CA LEU A 142 -22.22 8.90 22.45
C LEU A 142 -22.59 10.11 21.59
N THR A 143 -21.60 10.69 20.93
CA THR A 143 -21.79 11.60 19.80
C THR A 143 -22.33 10.86 18.57
N ASP A 144 -22.85 11.59 17.57
CA ASP A 144 -23.28 10.99 16.30
C ASP A 144 -22.15 10.23 15.59
N SER A 145 -20.93 10.76 15.65
CA SER A 145 -19.75 10.14 15.04
C SER A 145 -19.37 8.84 15.74
N GLU A 146 -19.37 8.82 17.09
CA GLU A 146 -19.06 7.62 17.87
C GLU A 146 -20.11 6.54 17.69
N LEU A 147 -21.40 6.90 17.70
CA LEU A 147 -22.49 5.97 17.45
C LEU A 147 -22.36 5.34 16.05
N MET A 148 -22.11 6.14 15.02
CA MET A 148 -21.92 5.64 13.66
C MET A 148 -20.68 4.75 13.55
N SER A 149 -19.57 5.13 14.18
CA SER A 149 -18.34 4.33 14.22
C SER A 149 -18.58 2.98 14.90
N ALA A 150 -19.24 2.96 16.06
CA ALA A 150 -19.56 1.74 16.80
C ALA A 150 -20.52 0.82 16.00
N VAL A 151 -21.53 1.38 15.35
CA VAL A 151 -22.45 0.62 14.47
C VAL A 151 -21.70 -0.02 13.30
N GLN A 152 -20.77 0.70 12.68
CA GLN A 152 -19.96 0.17 11.57
C GLN A 152 -18.98 -0.90 12.07
N GLU A 153 -18.31 -0.66 13.20
CA GLU A 153 -17.40 -1.61 13.83
C GLU A 153 -18.13 -2.92 14.16
N ILE A 154 -19.29 -2.88 14.80
CA ILE A 154 -20.10 -4.07 15.12
C ILE A 154 -20.46 -4.83 13.85
N ARG A 155 -20.90 -4.13 12.79
CA ARG A 155 -21.24 -4.75 11.50
C ARG A 155 -20.06 -5.52 10.90
N ASP A 156 -18.87 -4.94 10.94
CA ASP A 156 -17.67 -5.59 10.41
C ASP A 156 -17.22 -6.74 11.30
N LEU A 157 -17.33 -6.60 12.63
CA LEU A 157 -16.93 -7.61 13.59
C LEU A 157 -17.75 -8.90 13.49
N VAL A 158 -19.07 -8.81 13.28
CA VAL A 158 -19.96 -9.99 13.32
C VAL A 158 -20.43 -10.47 11.96
N ARG A 159 -19.91 -9.90 10.87
CA ARG A 159 -20.39 -10.13 9.51
C ARG A 159 -20.65 -11.60 9.15
N TYR A 160 -19.85 -12.52 9.66
CA TYR A 160 -19.89 -13.95 9.32
C TYR A 160 -20.26 -14.85 10.50
N THR A 161 -20.79 -14.32 11.59
CA THR A 161 -21.21 -15.12 12.73
C THR A 161 -22.34 -16.09 12.35
N PRO A 162 -22.38 -17.30 12.95
CA PRO A 162 -23.40 -18.31 12.63
C PRO A 162 -24.82 -17.91 13.06
N VAL A 163 -24.94 -16.99 14.02
CA VAL A 163 -26.21 -16.48 14.54
C VAL A 163 -26.64 -15.26 13.73
N SER A 164 -27.94 -15.12 13.48
CA SER A 164 -28.49 -13.95 12.79
C SER A 164 -28.49 -12.74 13.71
N VAL A 165 -27.69 -11.70 13.40
CA VAL A 165 -27.66 -10.46 14.20
C VAL A 165 -28.39 -9.35 13.45
N GLU A 166 -29.40 -8.79 14.11
CA GLU A 166 -30.11 -7.60 13.67
C GLU A 166 -29.65 -6.38 14.49
N LEU A 167 -29.13 -5.35 13.82
CA LEU A 167 -28.70 -4.09 14.44
C LEU A 167 -29.58 -2.95 13.94
N ASN A 168 -30.29 -2.29 14.86
CA ASN A 168 -31.18 -1.15 14.57
C ASN A 168 -32.18 -1.45 13.44
N GLY A 169 -32.81 -2.63 13.47
CA GLY A 169 -33.81 -3.05 12.48
C GLY A 169 -33.24 -3.64 11.18
N ARG A 170 -31.92 -3.85 11.10
CA ARG A 170 -31.25 -4.37 9.89
C ARG A 170 -30.39 -5.59 10.20
N VAL A 171 -30.59 -6.68 9.47
CA VAL A 171 -29.72 -7.86 9.55
C VAL A 171 -28.33 -7.49 9.01
N ILE A 172 -27.30 -7.70 9.83
CA ILE A 172 -25.91 -7.35 9.52
C ILE A 172 -25.01 -8.56 9.26
N THR A 173 -25.51 -9.78 9.52
CA THR A 173 -24.78 -11.02 9.29
C THR A 173 -25.04 -11.58 7.89
N ARG A 174 -24.12 -12.44 7.44
CA ARG A 174 -24.20 -13.17 6.18
C ARG A 174 -23.74 -14.59 6.41
N ASP A 175 -24.43 -15.55 5.78
CA ASP A 175 -24.00 -16.93 5.79
C ASP A 175 -22.75 -17.09 4.90
N PRO A 176 -21.59 -17.50 5.45
CA PRO A 176 -20.40 -17.79 4.65
C PRO A 176 -20.67 -18.78 3.53
N ARG A 177 -21.58 -19.75 3.70
CA ARG A 177 -21.87 -20.78 2.69
C ARG A 177 -22.58 -20.24 1.45
N ALA A 178 -23.25 -19.09 1.59
CA ALA A 178 -23.95 -18.43 0.49
C ALA A 178 -23.05 -17.43 -0.26
N GLU A 179 -21.83 -17.20 0.22
CA GLU A 179 -20.86 -16.29 -0.40
C GLU A 179 -20.00 -17.00 -1.45
N ARG A 180 -19.44 -16.24 -2.39
CA ARG A 180 -18.51 -16.75 -3.39
C ARG A 180 -17.09 -16.77 -2.85
N TRP A 181 -16.42 -17.92 -2.87
CA TRP A 181 -15.04 -18.09 -2.40
C TRP A 181 -14.11 -18.50 -3.53
N ASP A 182 -12.83 -18.15 -3.41
CA ASP A 182 -11.80 -18.56 -4.36
C ASP A 182 -11.28 -19.97 -4.02
N ALA A 183 -11.28 -20.31 -2.73
CA ALA A 183 -11.01 -21.65 -2.25
C ALA A 183 -11.73 -21.92 -0.93
N GLU A 184 -11.88 -23.20 -0.61
CA GLU A 184 -12.48 -23.70 0.62
C GLU A 184 -11.79 -25.02 1.00
N ASP A 185 -11.42 -25.18 2.26
CA ASP A 185 -10.91 -26.44 2.80
C ASP A 185 -11.59 -26.78 4.14
N GLU A 186 -11.10 -27.78 4.87
CA GLU A 186 -11.66 -28.14 6.18
C GLU A 186 -11.45 -27.08 7.28
N PHE A 187 -10.52 -26.14 7.08
CA PHE A 187 -10.12 -25.13 8.07
C PHE A 187 -10.79 -23.79 7.85
N ALA A 188 -11.00 -23.34 6.62
CA ALA A 188 -11.53 -22.01 6.32
C ALA A 188 -12.12 -21.86 4.91
N TRP A 189 -12.82 -20.74 4.72
CA TRP A 189 -13.15 -20.17 3.41
C TRP A 189 -12.19 -19.03 3.09
N TYR A 190 -11.75 -18.96 1.83
CA TYR A 190 -10.70 -18.03 1.40
C TYR A 190 -11.15 -17.21 0.20
N ARG A 191 -10.82 -15.91 0.24
CA ARG A 191 -10.92 -15.02 -0.92
C ARG A 191 -9.67 -14.17 -1.00
N ALA A 192 -8.94 -14.26 -2.11
CA ALA A 192 -7.73 -13.48 -2.35
C ALA A 192 -8.06 -12.28 -3.26
N LYS A 193 -7.35 -11.18 -3.07
CA LYS A 193 -7.51 -9.94 -3.85
C LYS A 193 -6.14 -9.41 -4.25
N GLU A 194 -6.10 -8.68 -5.37
CA GLU A 194 -4.86 -8.06 -5.86
C GLU A 194 -4.22 -7.14 -4.81
N ASP A 195 -5.05 -6.40 -4.06
CA ASP A 195 -4.59 -5.37 -3.13
C ASP A 195 -5.52 -5.25 -1.90
N GLY A 196 -5.05 -4.50 -0.90
CA GLY A 196 -5.71 -4.23 0.37
C GLY A 196 -5.24 -5.13 1.52
N ALA A 197 -5.84 -4.94 2.69
CA ALA A 197 -5.56 -5.78 3.85
C ALA A 197 -6.27 -7.14 3.74
N VAL A 198 -5.73 -8.13 4.46
CA VAL A 198 -6.35 -9.45 4.63
C VAL A 198 -7.16 -9.44 5.92
N SER A 199 -8.48 -9.54 5.79
CA SER A 199 -9.38 -9.59 6.96
C SER A 199 -9.51 -11.02 7.46
N ILE A 200 -9.28 -11.26 8.76
CA ILE A 200 -9.24 -12.60 9.33
C ILE A 200 -10.35 -12.75 10.37
N TYR A 201 -11.30 -13.65 10.08
CA TYR A 201 -12.41 -13.99 10.94
C TYR A 201 -12.17 -15.36 11.59
N ASN A 202 -12.29 -15.43 12.90
CA ASN A 202 -12.27 -16.67 13.66
C ASN A 202 -13.70 -17.14 13.90
N GLN A 203 -14.12 -18.22 13.24
CA GLN A 203 -15.47 -18.79 13.31
C GLN A 203 -16.59 -17.79 13.01
N GLY A 204 -16.29 -16.73 12.25
CA GLY A 204 -17.25 -15.72 11.83
C GLY A 204 -17.13 -14.36 12.53
N VAL A 205 -16.30 -14.27 13.58
CA VAL A 205 -15.98 -12.99 14.27
C VAL A 205 -14.65 -12.45 13.76
N LEU A 206 -14.61 -11.20 13.32
CA LEU A 206 -13.38 -10.54 12.86
C LEU A 206 -12.40 -10.39 14.04
N VAL A 207 -11.18 -10.87 13.85
CA VAL A 207 -10.11 -10.77 14.84
C VAL A 207 -9.20 -9.59 14.54
N ARG A 208 -8.72 -9.51 13.29
CA ARG A 208 -7.75 -8.51 12.86
C ARG A 208 -7.70 -8.35 11.35
N HIS A 209 -7.00 -7.31 10.94
CA HIS A 209 -6.54 -7.11 9.57
C HIS A 209 -5.02 -7.30 9.51
N ASP A 210 -4.59 -8.15 8.60
CA ASP A 210 -3.19 -8.30 8.25
C ASP A 210 -2.88 -7.33 7.11
N PRO A 211 -1.86 -6.44 7.22
CA PRO A 211 -1.48 -5.59 6.11
C PRO A 211 -1.07 -6.41 4.87
N GLY A 212 -1.39 -5.88 3.69
CA GLY A 212 -1.22 -6.59 2.42
C GLY A 212 0.20 -7.07 2.17
N HIS A 213 1.23 -6.33 2.59
CA HIS A 213 2.63 -6.71 2.42
C HIS A 213 3.03 -8.01 3.13
N MET A 214 2.30 -8.45 4.17
CA MET A 214 2.62 -9.73 4.80
C MET A 214 2.31 -10.91 3.88
N TRP A 215 1.35 -10.73 2.97
CA TRP A 215 0.90 -11.74 2.02
C TRP A 215 1.30 -11.42 0.58
N GLY A 216 1.65 -10.16 0.28
CA GLY A 216 1.83 -9.64 -1.08
C GLY A 216 0.51 -9.49 -1.85
N ALA A 217 -0.62 -9.56 -1.16
CA ALA A 217 -1.97 -9.56 -1.68
C ALA A 217 -2.96 -9.17 -0.56
N GLY A 218 -4.15 -8.72 -0.94
CA GLY A 218 -5.27 -8.53 -0.01
C GLY A 218 -6.17 -9.75 0.08
N GLY A 219 -7.19 -9.71 0.94
CA GLY A 219 -8.14 -10.82 0.98
C GLY A 219 -9.03 -10.91 2.21
N LEU A 220 -9.63 -12.09 2.36
CA LEU A 220 -10.57 -12.44 3.39
C LEU A 220 -10.37 -13.93 3.74
N ILE A 221 -10.25 -14.21 5.02
CA ILE A 221 -10.17 -15.55 5.60
C ILE A 221 -11.29 -15.67 6.63
N VAL A 222 -12.15 -16.68 6.48
CA VAL A 222 -13.16 -17.00 7.49
C VAL A 222 -12.92 -18.43 7.97
N SER A 223 -12.48 -18.60 9.21
CA SER A 223 -12.20 -19.94 9.73
C SER A 223 -13.47 -20.72 10.05
N LYS A 224 -13.42 -22.02 9.82
CA LYS A 224 -14.40 -23.03 10.23
C LYS A 224 -14.05 -23.63 11.60
N LYS A 225 -12.75 -23.70 11.89
CA LYS A 225 -12.19 -24.19 13.16
C LYS A 225 -11.67 -23.03 14.00
N ALA A 226 -11.68 -23.20 15.32
CA ALA A 226 -11.17 -22.20 16.26
C ALA A 226 -9.67 -21.94 16.05
N ILE A 227 -9.32 -20.68 15.84
CA ILE A 227 -7.96 -20.18 15.84
C ILE A 227 -7.56 -19.88 17.29
N ALA A 228 -6.33 -20.24 17.68
CA ALA A 228 -5.83 -19.90 19.00
C ALA A 228 -5.45 -18.41 19.04
N LEU A 229 -6.10 -17.67 19.93
CA LEU A 229 -5.93 -16.23 20.11
C LEU A 229 -5.33 -15.91 21.48
N ASN A 230 -4.81 -14.70 21.64
CA ASN A 230 -4.46 -14.16 22.95
C ASN A 230 -5.72 -13.91 23.82
N VAL A 231 -5.52 -13.57 25.10
CA VAL A 231 -6.63 -13.37 26.07
C VAL A 231 -7.61 -12.28 25.62
N SER A 232 -7.11 -11.20 25.01
CA SER A 232 -7.93 -10.10 24.47
C SER A 232 -8.57 -10.38 23.11
N ARG A 233 -8.32 -11.55 22.51
CA ARG A 233 -8.86 -11.98 21.20
C ARG A 233 -8.58 -11.02 20.03
N THR A 234 -7.50 -10.26 20.12
CA THR A 234 -7.05 -9.33 19.06
C THR A 234 -5.89 -9.88 18.24
N GLU A 235 -5.15 -10.83 18.81
CA GLU A 235 -3.92 -11.37 18.23
C GLU A 235 -3.98 -12.88 18.06
N ILE A 236 -3.42 -13.38 16.96
CA ILE A 236 -3.36 -14.80 16.64
C ILE A 236 -2.06 -15.37 17.20
N LEU A 237 -2.13 -16.52 17.89
CA LEU A 237 -0.95 -17.24 18.36
C LEU A 237 -0.28 -18.00 17.21
N ARG A 238 0.29 -17.25 16.26
CA ARG A 238 0.74 -17.76 14.94
C ARG A 238 1.72 -18.93 15.01
N LYS A 239 2.65 -18.89 15.97
CA LYS A 239 3.71 -19.91 16.12
C LYS A 239 3.19 -21.25 16.65
N THR A 240 2.19 -21.22 17.53
CA THR A 240 1.71 -22.40 18.26
C THR A 240 0.38 -22.93 17.74
N CYS A 241 -0.42 -22.12 17.04
CA CYS A 241 -1.73 -22.54 16.53
C CYS A 241 -1.60 -23.44 15.28
N PRO A 242 -1.98 -24.74 15.35
CA PRO A 242 -1.91 -25.63 14.19
C PRO A 242 -2.95 -25.27 13.11
N VAL A 243 -4.15 -24.84 13.52
CA VAL A 243 -5.21 -24.37 12.61
C VAL A 243 -4.73 -23.17 11.79
N TRP A 244 -4.08 -22.19 12.44
CA TRP A 244 -3.52 -21.04 11.75
C TRP A 244 -2.43 -21.42 10.76
N LYS A 245 -1.54 -22.37 11.11
CA LYS A 245 -0.48 -22.82 10.19
C LYS A 245 -1.06 -23.40 8.89
N ALA A 246 -2.12 -24.20 9.00
CA ALA A 246 -2.82 -24.73 7.83
C ALA A 246 -3.46 -23.61 6.98
N ILE A 247 -4.20 -22.72 7.63
CA ILE A 247 -4.84 -21.55 6.99
C ILE A 247 -3.81 -20.66 6.28
N ALA A 248 -2.70 -20.33 6.96
CA ALA A 248 -1.66 -19.46 6.44
C ALA A 248 -0.95 -20.09 5.24
N LYS A 249 -0.70 -21.40 5.26
CA LYS A 249 -0.13 -22.12 4.12
C LYS A 249 -1.07 -22.05 2.90
N GLN A 250 -2.36 -22.32 3.09
CA GLN A 250 -3.33 -22.30 2.00
C GLN A 250 -3.53 -20.89 1.44
N PHE A 251 -3.70 -19.89 2.31
CA PHE A 251 -3.87 -18.51 1.86
C PHE A 251 -2.59 -17.94 1.22
N GLY A 252 -1.41 -18.32 1.70
CA GLY A 252 -0.13 -17.95 1.07
C GLY A 252 -0.05 -18.45 -0.38
N ALA A 253 -0.45 -19.70 -0.64
CA ALA A 253 -0.50 -20.24 -2.00
C ALA A 253 -1.48 -19.49 -2.90
N LEU A 254 -2.66 -19.11 -2.39
CA LEU A 254 -3.64 -18.30 -3.13
C LEU A 254 -3.12 -16.89 -3.42
N ALA A 255 -2.46 -16.26 -2.45
CA ALA A 255 -1.84 -14.95 -2.64
C ALA A 255 -0.75 -14.99 -3.72
N ASP A 256 0.07 -16.04 -3.73
CA ASP A 256 1.10 -16.25 -4.75
C ASP A 256 0.49 -16.55 -6.13
N ASP A 257 -0.63 -17.28 -6.20
CA ASP A 257 -1.37 -17.51 -7.44
C ASP A 257 -1.96 -16.20 -8.01
N VAL A 258 -2.57 -15.35 -7.17
CA VAL A 258 -3.04 -14.01 -7.58
C VAL A 258 -1.90 -13.17 -8.15
N ARG A 259 -0.73 -13.20 -7.50
CA ARG A 259 0.48 -12.51 -7.98
C ARG A 259 0.94 -13.07 -9.33
N SER A 260 0.90 -14.39 -9.52
CA SER A 260 1.35 -15.02 -10.77
C SER A 260 0.43 -14.67 -11.96
N ARG A 261 -0.90 -14.60 -11.73
CA ARG A 261 -1.90 -14.27 -12.75
C ARG A 261 -1.84 -12.83 -13.24
N LEU A 262 -1.41 -11.90 -12.38
CA LEU A 262 -1.20 -10.49 -12.77
C LEU A 262 -0.05 -10.32 -13.78
N GLY A 263 0.80 -11.35 -13.94
CA GLY A 263 1.96 -11.36 -14.82
C GLY A 263 3.12 -10.52 -14.28
N GLU A 264 4.32 -10.73 -14.84
CA GLU A 264 5.53 -10.02 -14.42
C GLU A 264 5.43 -8.49 -14.55
N HIS A 265 4.53 -8.00 -15.42
CA HIS A 265 4.40 -6.58 -15.76
C HIS A 265 3.46 -5.79 -14.84
N ARG A 266 2.65 -6.43 -14.00
CA ARG A 266 1.70 -5.74 -13.10
C ARG A 266 1.88 -6.21 -11.66
N LYS A 267 2.99 -5.81 -11.04
CA LYS A 267 3.21 -6.01 -9.60
C LYS A 267 2.44 -4.94 -8.79
N THR A 268 1.80 -5.36 -7.70
CA THR A 268 1.11 -4.47 -6.76
C THR A 268 2.08 -3.90 -5.73
N GLU A 269 1.72 -2.78 -5.07
CA GLU A 269 2.60 -2.20 -4.04
C GLU A 269 2.79 -3.14 -2.84
N ALA A 270 1.74 -3.86 -2.43
CA ALA A 270 1.84 -4.90 -1.40
C ALA A 270 2.89 -5.97 -1.75
N SER A 271 2.94 -6.42 -3.01
CA SER A 271 3.96 -7.37 -3.47
C SER A 271 5.36 -6.76 -3.44
N ARG A 272 5.53 -5.50 -3.85
CA ARG A 272 6.83 -4.82 -3.83
C ARG A 272 7.34 -4.61 -2.40
N GLU A 273 6.46 -4.21 -1.48
CA GLU A 273 6.79 -4.07 -0.06
C GLU A 273 7.15 -5.41 0.58
N ARG A 274 6.44 -6.49 0.27
CA ARG A 274 6.80 -7.85 0.69
C ARG A 274 8.22 -8.20 0.26
N SER A 275 8.56 -7.96 -1.01
CA SER A 275 9.89 -8.21 -1.56
C SER A 275 10.96 -7.34 -0.92
N ALA A 276 10.69 -6.05 -0.67
CA ALA A 276 11.62 -5.16 0.02
C ALA A 276 11.94 -5.65 1.44
N ARG A 277 10.91 -6.04 2.21
CA ARG A 277 11.07 -6.61 3.56
C ARG A 277 11.82 -7.95 3.53
N ALA A 278 11.56 -8.78 2.53
CA ALA A 278 12.28 -10.05 2.34
C ALA A 278 13.78 -9.84 2.08
N LEU A 279 14.16 -8.81 1.31
CA LEU A 279 15.56 -8.43 1.13
C LEU A 279 16.22 -7.99 2.45
N LEU A 280 15.53 -7.18 3.25
CA LEU A 280 16.02 -6.72 4.56
C LEU A 280 16.15 -7.85 5.59
N ALA A 281 15.26 -8.83 5.53
CA ALA A 281 15.21 -9.97 6.44
C ALA A 281 16.22 -11.08 6.11
N GLY A 282 16.79 -11.09 4.90
CA GLY A 282 17.67 -12.18 4.46
C GLY A 282 16.89 -13.44 4.05
N ASP A 283 15.79 -13.28 3.31
CA ASP A 283 14.98 -14.41 2.82
C ASP A 283 15.86 -15.45 2.07
N PRO A 284 15.59 -16.76 2.18
CA PRO A 284 16.37 -17.79 1.47
C PRO A 284 16.45 -17.60 -0.05
N ASN A 285 15.51 -16.87 -0.66
CA ASN A 285 15.54 -16.53 -2.08
C ASN A 285 16.08 -15.12 -2.36
N ILE A 286 16.87 -14.53 -1.44
CA ILE A 286 17.33 -13.13 -1.51
C ILE A 286 17.96 -12.77 -2.85
N VAL A 287 18.78 -13.65 -3.44
CA VAL A 287 19.42 -13.41 -4.74
C VAL A 287 18.37 -13.28 -5.86
N GLN A 288 17.38 -14.19 -5.88
CA GLN A 288 16.30 -14.11 -6.87
C GLN A 288 15.48 -12.84 -6.71
N ILE A 289 15.17 -12.45 -5.47
CA ILE A 289 14.41 -11.23 -5.18
C ILE A 289 15.22 -10.00 -5.62
N TYR A 290 16.51 -9.95 -5.32
CA TYR A 290 17.41 -8.85 -5.66
C TYR A 290 17.52 -8.63 -7.18
N GLU A 291 17.51 -9.72 -7.96
CA GLU A 291 17.67 -9.68 -9.42
C GLU A 291 16.34 -9.48 -10.17
N LYS A 292 15.22 -10.00 -9.65
CA LYS A 292 13.94 -10.11 -10.39
C LYS A 292 12.76 -9.33 -9.79
N GLU A 293 12.80 -8.97 -8.51
CA GLU A 293 11.70 -8.26 -7.87
C GLU A 293 11.89 -6.75 -7.90
N GLU A 294 10.87 -6.03 -8.34
CA GLU A 294 10.90 -4.58 -8.44
C GLU A 294 10.65 -3.96 -7.06
N VAL A 295 11.68 -3.34 -6.48
CA VAL A 295 11.64 -2.80 -5.12
C VAL A 295 12.04 -1.32 -5.05
N VAL A 296 12.60 -0.74 -6.12
CA VAL A 296 12.96 0.68 -6.17
C VAL A 296 12.14 1.39 -7.24
N THR A 297 11.56 2.53 -6.92
CA THR A 297 10.85 3.38 -7.89
C THR A 297 11.68 4.61 -8.18
N LEU A 298 12.05 4.82 -9.45
CA LEU A 298 12.82 5.98 -9.91
C LEU A 298 11.94 7.00 -10.62
N LEU A 299 12.46 8.23 -10.75
CA LEU A 299 12.05 9.26 -11.71
C LEU A 299 13.02 9.26 -12.92
N PRO A 300 12.63 9.76 -14.11
CA PRO A 300 11.33 10.31 -14.45
C PRO A 300 10.31 9.25 -14.84
N GLY A 301 9.03 9.52 -14.54
CA GLY A 301 7.93 8.57 -14.54
C GLY A 301 8.11 7.53 -13.44
N LYS A 302 7.02 6.98 -12.89
CA LYS A 302 7.06 5.95 -11.83
C LYS A 302 7.61 4.60 -12.32
N ARG A 303 8.91 4.56 -12.60
CA ARG A 303 9.61 3.38 -13.14
C ARG A 303 10.05 2.49 -11.99
N ASN A 304 9.42 1.33 -11.88
CA ASN A 304 9.78 0.33 -10.88
C ASN A 304 10.94 -0.53 -11.41
N LEU A 305 11.96 -0.74 -10.58
CA LEU A 305 13.20 -1.43 -10.90
C LEU A 305 13.56 -2.42 -9.80
N THR A 306 14.30 -3.45 -10.18
CA THR A 306 14.96 -4.35 -9.24
C THR A 306 16.12 -3.63 -8.53
N MET A 307 16.53 -4.14 -7.37
CA MET A 307 17.64 -3.56 -6.62
C MET A 307 18.94 -3.56 -7.47
N GLN A 308 19.20 -4.66 -8.17
CA GLN A 308 20.33 -4.75 -9.10
C GLN A 308 20.26 -3.71 -10.23
N ALA A 309 19.08 -3.53 -10.82
CA ALA A 309 18.89 -2.57 -11.90
C ALA A 309 19.04 -1.12 -11.42
N PHE A 310 18.59 -0.81 -10.21
CA PHE A 310 18.79 0.48 -9.56
C PHE A 310 20.27 0.80 -9.35
N LEU A 311 21.04 -0.11 -8.75
CA LEU A 311 22.47 0.10 -8.52
C LEU A 311 23.26 0.24 -9.83
N ARG A 312 22.88 -0.52 -10.86
CA ARG A 312 23.43 -0.32 -12.21
C ARG A 312 23.13 1.08 -12.76
N LYS A 313 21.94 1.64 -12.50
CA LYS A 313 21.56 3.00 -12.91
C LYS A 313 22.36 4.08 -12.18
N CYS A 314 22.65 3.89 -10.90
CA CYS A 314 23.52 4.77 -10.12
C CYS A 314 24.92 4.89 -10.74
N ARG A 315 25.42 3.82 -11.37
CA ARG A 315 26.70 3.84 -12.11
C ARG A 315 26.55 4.41 -13.53
N TYR A 316 25.49 4.02 -14.24
CA TYR A 316 25.28 4.37 -15.65
C TYR A 316 23.80 4.68 -15.94
N SER A 317 23.52 5.93 -16.31
CA SER A 317 22.18 6.38 -16.74
C SER A 317 22.31 7.44 -17.82
N HIS A 318 21.26 7.61 -18.64
CA HIS A 318 21.23 8.57 -19.76
C HIS A 318 22.42 8.46 -20.73
N ASN A 319 22.89 7.22 -20.99
CA ASN A 319 24.07 6.93 -21.81
C ASN A 319 25.37 7.61 -21.33
N LYS A 320 25.44 7.94 -20.03
CA LYS A 320 26.60 8.58 -19.38
C LYS A 320 26.94 7.85 -18.08
N ARG A 321 28.19 8.01 -17.62
CA ARG A 321 28.60 7.61 -16.26
C ARG A 321 28.00 8.59 -15.26
N GLN A 322 27.46 8.05 -14.17
CA GLN A 322 26.75 8.79 -13.12
C GLN A 322 27.53 8.85 -11.80
N GLY A 323 28.75 8.29 -11.76
CA GLY A 323 29.62 8.35 -10.58
C GLY A 323 29.22 7.43 -9.43
N ASN A 324 28.31 6.47 -9.64
CA ASN A 324 27.73 5.62 -8.59
C ASN A 324 26.91 6.43 -7.57
N ARG A 325 26.11 7.39 -8.04
CA ARG A 325 25.39 8.37 -7.21
C ARG A 325 23.89 8.27 -7.37
N PHE A 326 23.15 8.64 -6.34
CA PHE A 326 21.71 8.84 -6.40
C PHE A 326 21.25 9.92 -5.40
N THR A 327 20.02 10.38 -5.59
CA THR A 327 19.33 11.31 -4.69
C THR A 327 17.89 10.84 -4.49
N VAL A 328 17.24 11.30 -3.43
CA VAL A 328 15.88 10.89 -3.08
C VAL A 328 14.99 12.11 -2.90
N VAL A 329 13.81 12.07 -3.51
CA VAL A 329 12.74 13.01 -3.19
C VAL A 329 12.05 12.52 -1.93
N GLU A 330 12.19 13.25 -0.83
CA GLU A 330 11.59 12.88 0.46
C GLU A 330 10.14 13.39 0.57
N ASN A 331 9.86 14.58 0.04
CA ASN A 331 8.54 15.19 0.08
C ASN A 331 7.75 14.96 -1.23
N GLY A 332 6.52 14.46 -1.13
CA GLY A 332 5.63 14.27 -2.27
C GLY A 332 5.37 15.55 -3.09
N PHE A 333 5.42 16.74 -2.47
CA PHE A 333 5.28 18.02 -3.17
C PHE A 333 6.45 18.34 -4.11
N ASP A 334 7.63 17.77 -3.87
CA ASP A 334 8.82 18.01 -4.67
C ASP A 334 8.97 17.05 -5.86
N VAL A 335 8.05 16.07 -6.01
CA VAL A 335 8.06 15.11 -7.12
C VAL A 335 8.09 15.78 -8.51
N PRO A 336 7.32 16.86 -8.80
CA PRO A 336 7.41 17.55 -10.09
C PRO A 336 8.81 18.10 -10.38
N LYS A 337 9.52 18.62 -9.36
CA LYS A 337 10.90 19.09 -9.53
C LYS A 337 11.86 17.93 -9.71
N GLY A 338 11.69 16.85 -8.95
CA GLY A 338 12.44 15.61 -9.12
C GLY A 338 12.29 14.99 -10.52
N GLU A 339 11.08 15.06 -11.10
CA GLU A 339 10.81 14.65 -12.48
C GLU A 339 11.65 15.46 -13.48
N ALA A 340 11.68 16.79 -13.33
CA ALA A 340 12.47 17.68 -14.20
C ALA A 340 13.98 17.41 -14.08
N ILE A 341 14.50 17.28 -12.84
CA ILE A 341 15.91 16.94 -12.58
C ILE A 341 16.28 15.59 -13.21
N ALA A 342 15.41 14.59 -13.07
CA ALA A 342 15.66 13.25 -13.58
C ALA A 342 15.59 13.19 -15.12
N ARG A 343 14.71 13.96 -15.77
CA ARG A 343 14.63 14.07 -17.24
C ARG A 343 15.89 14.65 -17.86
N GLU A 344 16.48 15.66 -17.23
CA GLU A 344 17.75 16.27 -17.65
C GLU A 344 18.95 15.31 -17.46
N GLY A 345 18.76 14.22 -16.71
CA GLY A 345 19.79 13.24 -16.43
C GLY A 345 20.92 13.75 -15.55
N ILE A 346 20.61 14.73 -14.69
CA ILE A 346 21.52 15.35 -13.71
C ILE A 346 21.93 14.33 -12.64
N ALA A 347 20.96 13.60 -12.10
CA ALA A 347 21.16 12.57 -11.10
C ALA A 347 20.15 11.43 -11.27
N VAL A 348 20.44 10.26 -10.69
CA VAL A 348 19.45 9.20 -10.51
C VAL A 348 18.57 9.60 -9.33
N VAL A 349 17.29 9.87 -9.60
CA VAL A 349 16.35 10.38 -8.59
C VAL A 349 15.37 9.27 -8.18
N VAL A 350 15.33 8.96 -6.90
CA VAL A 350 14.43 7.98 -6.29
C VAL A 350 13.13 8.65 -5.87
N HIS A 351 12.00 8.01 -6.18
CA HIS A 351 10.66 8.46 -5.82
C HIS A 351 10.36 8.15 -4.33
N PRO A 352 9.61 9.01 -3.59
CA PRO A 352 9.36 8.84 -2.15
C PRO A 352 8.67 7.52 -1.77
N LYS A 353 7.82 6.97 -2.64
CA LYS A 353 7.27 5.60 -2.52
C LYS A 353 8.29 4.51 -2.20
N THR A 354 9.54 4.67 -2.62
CA THR A 354 10.61 3.73 -2.22
C THR A 354 10.86 3.82 -0.72
N LEU A 355 10.92 5.02 -0.13
CA LEU A 355 11.09 5.20 1.30
C LEU A 355 9.94 4.54 2.08
N GLU A 356 8.69 4.79 1.68
CA GLU A 356 7.51 4.15 2.29
C GLU A 356 7.61 2.62 2.28
N ARG A 357 8.04 2.05 1.14
CA ARG A 357 8.16 0.60 0.93
C ARG A 357 9.23 -0.05 1.81
N PHE A 358 10.32 0.67 2.08
CA PHE A 358 11.38 0.19 2.98
C PHE A 358 11.15 0.59 4.44
N GLY A 359 10.13 1.40 4.74
CA GLY A 359 9.88 1.92 6.08
C GLY A 359 10.91 2.98 6.52
N CYS A 360 11.51 3.69 5.55
CA CYS A 360 12.51 4.73 5.77
C CYS A 360 11.86 6.09 5.99
N TYR A 361 12.42 6.92 6.86
CA TYR A 361 11.94 8.28 7.09
C TYR A 361 12.68 9.32 6.24
N ASN A 362 13.94 9.02 5.90
CA ASN A 362 14.81 9.90 5.13
C ASN A 362 15.67 9.09 4.13
N ALA A 363 16.41 9.80 3.29
CA ALA A 363 17.28 9.22 2.28
C ALA A 363 18.45 8.39 2.86
N HIS A 364 18.94 8.74 4.04
CA HIS A 364 20.04 8.02 4.70
C HIS A 364 19.58 6.64 5.21
N ASP A 365 18.38 6.54 5.78
CA ASP A 365 17.78 5.25 6.18
C ASP A 365 17.66 4.28 4.99
N LEU A 366 17.41 4.80 3.78
CA LEU A 366 17.39 3.98 2.57
C LEU A 366 18.79 3.48 2.20
N LEU A 367 19.84 4.28 2.39
CA LEU A 367 21.21 3.85 2.18
C LEU A 367 21.60 2.75 3.19
N ASP A 368 21.23 2.90 4.45
CA ASP A 368 21.37 1.87 5.50
C ASP A 368 20.66 0.57 5.09
N CYS A 369 19.46 0.67 4.50
CA CYS A 369 18.74 -0.49 3.95
C CYS A 369 19.52 -1.18 2.83
N VAL A 370 20.11 -0.43 1.90
CA VAL A 370 20.91 -1.02 0.80
C VAL A 370 22.14 -1.75 1.37
N ASP A 371 22.81 -1.17 2.37
CA ASP A 371 23.95 -1.84 3.03
C ASP A 371 23.54 -3.12 3.72
N ARG A 372 22.42 -3.10 4.46
CA ARG A 372 21.85 -4.29 5.08
C ARG A 372 21.57 -5.40 4.07
N ILE A 373 21.02 -5.06 2.91
CA ILE A 373 20.73 -6.02 1.83
C ILE A 373 22.03 -6.62 1.28
N HIS A 374 23.06 -5.81 1.06
CA HIS A 374 24.36 -6.30 0.63
C HIS A 374 24.99 -7.24 1.67
N ALA A 375 24.90 -6.91 2.96
CA ALA A 375 25.35 -7.78 4.04
C ALA A 375 24.60 -9.12 4.06
N ASN A 376 23.28 -9.11 3.95
CA ASN A 376 22.47 -10.33 3.88
C ASN A 376 22.82 -11.20 2.68
N ILE A 377 23.07 -10.62 1.50
CA ILE A 377 23.49 -11.37 0.30
C ILE A 377 24.85 -12.04 0.55
N ARG A 378 25.82 -11.33 1.13
CA ARG A 378 27.13 -11.90 1.47
C ARG A 378 26.99 -13.06 2.44
N GLU A 379 26.18 -12.89 3.49
CA GLU A 379 25.91 -13.91 4.49
C GLU A 379 25.25 -15.16 3.89
N ASP A 380 24.26 -14.99 3.00
CA ASP A 380 23.59 -16.10 2.32
C ASP A 380 24.56 -16.89 1.42
N VAL A 381 25.41 -16.20 0.65
CA VAL A 381 26.42 -16.87 -0.18
C VAL A 381 27.44 -17.64 0.69
N GLU A 382 27.88 -17.04 1.80
CA GLU A 382 28.84 -17.66 2.71
C GLU A 382 28.27 -18.88 3.43
N LYS A 383 27.07 -18.76 4.00
CA LYS A 383 26.45 -19.82 4.83
C LYS A 383 25.74 -20.90 4.01
N ASN A 384 25.03 -20.51 2.95
CA ASN A 384 24.16 -21.41 2.19
C ASN A 384 24.76 -21.82 0.83
N GLY A 385 25.89 -21.24 0.43
CA GLY A 385 26.55 -21.57 -0.84
C GLY A 385 25.78 -21.11 -2.08
N THR A 386 24.87 -20.14 -1.93
CA THR A 386 24.07 -19.59 -3.02
C THR A 386 24.96 -19.01 -4.11
N ARG A 387 24.65 -19.29 -5.38
CA ARG A 387 25.43 -18.76 -6.51
C ARG A 387 25.06 -17.30 -6.77
N PHE A 388 26.00 -16.39 -6.55
CA PHE A 388 25.89 -14.98 -6.91
C PHE A 388 27.20 -14.46 -7.50
N TRP A 389 27.20 -14.13 -8.80
CA TRP A 389 28.41 -13.72 -9.54
C TRP A 389 28.82 -12.26 -9.31
N GLY A 390 28.03 -11.49 -8.55
CA GLY A 390 28.19 -10.06 -8.38
C GLY A 390 28.78 -9.61 -7.04
N LEU A 391 29.28 -10.51 -6.19
CA LEU A 391 29.73 -10.20 -4.83
C LEU A 391 30.75 -9.04 -4.79
N ASP A 392 31.77 -9.10 -5.64
CA ASP A 392 32.83 -8.08 -5.72
C ASP A 392 32.33 -6.73 -6.24
N THR A 393 31.10 -6.68 -6.75
CA THR A 393 30.48 -5.48 -7.33
C THR A 393 29.41 -4.86 -6.44
N LEU A 394 29.18 -5.42 -5.24
CA LEU A 394 28.28 -4.87 -4.21
C LEU A 394 28.96 -3.67 -3.52
N GLU A 395 28.91 -2.53 -4.18
CA GLU A 395 29.37 -1.25 -3.64
C GLU A 395 28.17 -0.40 -3.26
N LEU A 396 28.28 0.32 -2.15
CA LEU A 396 27.26 1.31 -1.78
C LEU A 396 27.30 2.50 -2.74
N PRO A 397 26.14 2.94 -3.26
CA PRO A 397 26.06 4.17 -4.02
C PRO A 397 26.19 5.37 -3.09
N GLU A 398 26.79 6.45 -3.60
CA GLU A 398 26.92 7.72 -2.90
C GLU A 398 25.58 8.48 -2.95
N LEU A 399 25.08 8.90 -1.80
CA LEU A 399 23.89 9.73 -1.68
C LEU A 399 24.29 11.21 -1.87
N VAL A 400 23.47 11.98 -2.59
CA VAL A 400 23.62 13.44 -2.72
C VAL A 400 22.34 14.17 -2.32
N ASP A 401 22.49 15.32 -1.67
CA ASP A 401 21.37 16.09 -1.14
C ASP A 401 20.44 16.59 -2.24
N PHE A 402 19.17 16.20 -2.16
CA PHE A 402 18.15 16.58 -3.13
C PHE A 402 17.82 18.07 -3.08
N ALA A 403 17.77 18.66 -1.88
CA ALA A 403 17.39 20.07 -1.72
C ALA A 403 18.38 20.99 -2.46
N THR A 404 19.67 20.70 -2.38
CA THR A 404 20.72 21.40 -3.11
C THR A 404 20.52 21.34 -4.63
N LEU A 405 20.09 20.19 -5.16
CA LEU A 405 19.78 20.05 -6.59
C LEU A 405 18.50 20.79 -6.97
N ARG A 406 17.46 20.68 -6.13
CA ARG A 406 16.16 21.34 -6.30
C ARG A 406 16.32 22.85 -6.39
N ASP A 407 17.07 23.43 -5.46
CA ASP A 407 17.24 24.88 -5.33
C ASP A 407 18.17 25.44 -6.42
N ALA A 408 19.11 24.64 -6.91
CA ALA A 408 19.96 25.00 -8.06
C ALA A 408 19.26 24.81 -9.40
N PHE A 409 18.21 23.98 -9.48
CA PHE A 409 17.54 23.68 -10.74
C PHE A 409 16.74 24.88 -11.22
N VAL A 410 17.19 25.44 -12.34
CA VAL A 410 16.52 26.57 -12.99
C VAL A 410 15.77 26.11 -14.23
N GLU A 411 14.53 26.56 -14.32
CA GLU A 411 13.64 26.29 -15.44
C GLU A 411 14.05 27.18 -16.61
N ARG A 412 14.19 26.58 -17.78
CA ARG A 412 14.72 27.24 -18.98
C ARG A 412 13.82 26.87 -20.14
N THR A 413 13.28 27.90 -20.79
CA THR A 413 12.45 27.75 -21.98
C THR A 413 12.86 28.81 -23.01
N ALA A 414 13.16 28.38 -24.23
CA ALA A 414 13.52 29.26 -25.34
C ALA A 414 13.02 28.71 -26.68
N LEU A 415 12.68 29.60 -27.60
CA LEU A 415 12.46 29.25 -29.00
C LEU A 415 13.80 29.13 -29.72
N VAL A 416 13.93 28.13 -30.58
CA VAL A 416 15.17 27.83 -31.31
C VAL A 416 14.89 27.72 -32.80
N THR A 417 15.93 27.91 -33.62
CA THR A 417 15.78 27.82 -35.08
C THR A 417 15.83 26.36 -35.54
N GLU A 418 15.04 26.02 -36.55
CA GLU A 418 15.02 24.69 -37.14
C GLU A 418 16.38 24.28 -37.72
N ARG A 419 17.11 25.24 -38.27
CA ARG A 419 18.41 24.99 -38.91
C ARG A 419 19.49 24.63 -37.90
N ASP A 420 19.49 25.29 -36.74
CA ASP A 420 20.56 25.11 -35.76
C ASP A 420 20.26 23.91 -34.85
N ALA A 421 18.98 23.58 -34.61
CA ALA A 421 18.56 22.51 -33.70
C ALA A 421 18.35 21.11 -34.34
N LEU A 422 18.06 21.03 -35.65
CA LEU A 422 17.69 19.77 -36.32
C LEU A 422 18.65 19.39 -37.44
N ASP A 423 18.94 18.09 -37.56
CA ASP A 423 19.66 17.56 -38.73
C ASP A 423 18.80 17.60 -40.01
N LYS A 424 19.43 17.48 -41.18
CA LYS A 424 18.77 17.64 -42.50
C LYS A 424 17.53 16.75 -42.68
N GLU A 425 17.56 15.51 -42.19
CA GLU A 425 16.45 14.57 -42.34
C GLU A 425 15.32 14.87 -41.36
N THR A 426 15.66 15.08 -40.08
CA THR A 426 14.70 15.47 -39.05
C THR A 426 13.99 16.78 -39.43
N ARG A 427 14.74 17.76 -39.92
CA ARG A 427 14.20 19.03 -40.40
C ARG A 427 13.20 18.85 -41.53
N ARG A 428 13.44 17.94 -42.49
CA ARG A 428 12.45 17.64 -43.55
C ARG A 428 11.15 17.09 -42.98
N ALA A 429 11.24 16.11 -42.08
CA ALA A 429 10.07 15.50 -41.44
C ALA A 429 9.28 16.56 -40.65
N TRP A 430 10.00 17.42 -39.93
CA TRP A 430 9.45 18.55 -39.19
C TRP A 430 8.78 19.60 -40.09
N THR A 431 9.44 20.07 -41.16
CA THR A 431 8.85 21.04 -42.10
C THR A 431 7.53 20.52 -42.70
N ALA A 432 7.48 19.23 -43.04
CA ALA A 432 6.23 18.59 -43.48
C ALA A 432 5.17 18.58 -42.38
N LEU A 433 5.56 18.26 -41.13
CA LEU A 433 4.64 18.19 -39.99
C LEU A 433 4.12 19.56 -39.57
N ARG A 434 5.00 20.53 -39.40
CA ARG A 434 4.70 21.92 -39.03
C ARG A 434 3.63 22.54 -39.92
N THR A 435 3.72 22.30 -41.23
CA THR A 435 2.73 22.76 -42.22
C THR A 435 1.34 22.17 -41.94
N ILE A 436 1.31 20.88 -41.60
CA ILE A 436 0.08 20.15 -41.31
C ILE A 436 -0.51 20.57 -39.96
N LEU A 437 0.32 20.69 -38.93
CA LEU A 437 -0.08 21.11 -37.60
C LEU A 437 -0.69 22.51 -37.58
N HIS A 438 -0.16 23.43 -38.37
CA HIS A 438 -0.71 24.78 -38.50
C HIS A 438 -2.20 24.76 -38.90
N HIS A 439 -2.54 23.98 -39.93
CA HIS A 439 -3.93 23.87 -40.35
C HIS A 439 -4.78 23.02 -39.42
N TYR A 440 -4.19 21.99 -38.81
CA TYR A 440 -4.89 21.18 -37.83
C TYR A 440 -5.29 22.00 -36.59
N ALA A 441 -4.39 22.84 -36.06
CA ALA A 441 -4.70 23.74 -34.94
C ALA A 441 -5.81 24.75 -35.29
N ALA A 442 -5.87 25.21 -36.54
CA ALA A 442 -6.97 26.04 -37.02
C ALA A 442 -8.32 25.29 -37.02
N VAL A 443 -8.33 23.99 -37.38
CA VAL A 443 -9.55 23.16 -37.29
C VAL A 443 -10.00 22.95 -35.85
N LEU A 444 -9.06 22.68 -34.93
CA LEU A 444 -9.36 22.52 -33.50
C LEU A 444 -10.02 23.76 -32.88
N THR A 445 -9.71 24.94 -33.43
CA THR A 445 -10.22 26.23 -32.94
C THR A 445 -11.43 26.75 -33.73
N GLY A 446 -12.15 25.86 -34.41
CA GLY A 446 -13.41 26.17 -35.10
C GLY A 446 -13.28 26.50 -36.59
N GLY A 447 -12.10 26.27 -37.19
CA GLY A 447 -11.93 26.31 -38.64
C GLY A 447 -12.47 25.08 -39.35
N GLU A 448 -12.76 25.21 -40.64
CA GLU A 448 -13.21 24.11 -41.49
C GLU A 448 -12.23 23.85 -42.63
N ARG A 449 -12.06 22.58 -43.03
CA ARG A 449 -11.25 22.23 -44.20
C ARG A 449 -11.86 22.84 -45.46
N ARG A 450 -11.01 23.39 -46.34
CA ARG A 450 -11.43 24.11 -47.56
C ARG A 450 -12.34 23.27 -48.46
N TYR A 451 -12.06 21.98 -48.58
CA TYR A 451 -12.91 20.97 -49.23
C TYR A 451 -12.48 19.57 -48.74
N HIS A 452 -13.30 18.55 -49.03
CA HIS A 452 -13.04 17.15 -48.66
C HIS A 452 -11.73 16.65 -49.30
N GLY A 453 -10.72 16.36 -48.49
CA GLY A 453 -9.39 15.92 -48.94
C GLY A 453 -8.29 16.98 -48.90
N SER A 454 -8.60 18.25 -48.59
CA SER A 454 -7.57 19.30 -48.46
C SER A 454 -7.03 19.43 -47.03
N PRO A 455 -5.71 19.56 -46.82
CA PRO A 455 -5.15 19.87 -45.52
C PRO A 455 -5.32 21.34 -45.17
N ILE A 456 -5.73 22.20 -46.11
CA ILE A 456 -5.88 23.63 -45.87
C ILE A 456 -7.19 23.90 -45.11
N ALA A 457 -7.07 24.50 -43.93
CA ALA A 457 -8.20 24.99 -43.15
C ALA A 457 -8.54 26.46 -43.48
N ARG A 458 -9.81 26.85 -43.32
CA ARG A 458 -10.34 28.21 -43.40
C ARG A 458 -11.05 28.55 -42.09
N GLY A 459 -10.78 29.72 -41.53
CA GLY A 459 -11.27 30.09 -40.19
C GLY A 459 -10.44 29.46 -39.07
N GLY A 460 -10.87 29.64 -37.83
CA GLY A 460 -10.11 29.25 -36.64
C GLY A 460 -8.93 30.19 -36.32
N LYS A 461 -8.21 29.88 -35.24
CA LYS A 461 -6.98 30.57 -34.82
C LYS A 461 -5.79 30.12 -35.67
N SER A 462 -4.92 31.07 -36.00
CA SER A 462 -3.77 30.87 -36.88
C SER A 462 -2.47 30.85 -36.07
N PHE A 463 -2.17 29.71 -35.42
CA PHE A 463 -0.96 29.55 -34.61
C PHE A 463 0.29 29.43 -35.47
N GLN A 464 1.35 30.13 -35.07
CA GLN A 464 2.71 29.81 -35.52
C GLN A 464 3.20 28.56 -34.79
N ILE A 465 3.40 27.47 -35.52
CA ILE A 465 3.97 26.24 -34.95
C ILE A 465 5.50 26.38 -34.99
N LEU A 466 6.14 26.42 -33.83
CA LEU A 466 7.56 26.75 -33.67
C LEU A 466 8.31 25.62 -32.97
N LEU A 467 9.63 25.68 -33.07
CA LEU A 467 10.54 24.77 -32.38
C LEU A 467 11.10 25.49 -31.14
N GLY A 468 11.21 24.76 -30.03
CA GLY A 468 11.76 25.30 -28.80
C GLY A 468 12.61 24.29 -28.04
N GLU A 469 13.32 24.77 -27.05
CA GLU A 469 14.08 23.98 -26.08
C GLU A 469 13.57 24.33 -24.69
N SER A 470 13.11 23.32 -23.95
CA SER A 470 12.66 23.47 -22.56
C SER A 470 13.07 22.25 -21.74
N ASN A 471 13.47 22.48 -20.48
CA ASN A 471 13.79 21.41 -19.52
C ASN A 471 12.60 21.00 -18.63
N THR A 472 11.47 21.70 -18.72
CA THR A 472 10.28 21.45 -17.89
C THR A 472 9.05 21.06 -18.71
N ALA A 473 8.89 21.64 -19.90
CA ALA A 473 7.74 21.43 -20.77
C ALA A 473 8.12 20.71 -22.08
N GLU A 474 7.24 19.86 -22.59
CA GLU A 474 7.42 19.26 -23.93
C GLU A 474 6.78 20.11 -25.05
N ALA A 475 5.82 20.96 -24.70
CA ALA A 475 5.21 21.98 -25.55
C ALA A 475 4.74 23.18 -24.69
N TRP A 476 4.58 24.34 -25.30
CA TRP A 476 3.98 25.52 -24.66
C TRP A 476 3.38 26.49 -25.68
N THR A 477 2.49 27.38 -25.23
CA THR A 477 1.74 28.33 -26.06
C THR A 477 1.46 29.62 -25.28
N ASP A 478 1.23 30.73 -25.98
CA ASP A 478 0.61 31.92 -25.39
C ASP A 478 -0.93 31.92 -25.49
N GLY A 479 -1.50 30.81 -25.99
CA GLY A 479 -2.94 30.60 -26.14
C GLY A 479 -3.56 31.29 -27.36
N ASP A 480 -2.78 32.06 -28.12
CA ASP A 480 -3.32 32.86 -29.23
C ASP A 480 -2.45 32.91 -30.49
N THR A 481 -1.13 33.08 -30.35
CA THR A 481 -0.26 33.42 -31.48
C THR A 481 0.72 32.32 -31.88
N TYR A 482 1.19 31.48 -30.96
CA TYR A 482 2.15 30.41 -31.28
C TYR A 482 2.01 29.17 -30.40
N ILE A 483 2.42 28.02 -30.94
CA ILE A 483 2.63 26.78 -30.19
C ILE A 483 4.06 26.33 -30.45
N ALA A 484 4.85 26.21 -29.39
CA ALA A 484 6.22 25.73 -29.44
C ALA A 484 6.29 24.25 -29.03
N LEU A 485 7.06 23.46 -29.77
CA LEU A 485 7.30 22.05 -29.52
C LEU A 485 8.78 21.82 -29.23
N THR A 486 9.07 21.01 -28.22
CA THR A 486 10.45 20.80 -27.78
C THR A 486 11.25 19.97 -28.80
N VAL A 487 12.49 20.39 -29.06
CA VAL A 487 13.43 19.73 -29.99
C VAL A 487 13.53 18.23 -29.76
N ASP A 488 13.54 17.79 -28.50
CA ASP A 488 13.69 16.38 -28.14
C ASP A 488 12.52 15.50 -28.55
N VAL A 489 11.30 16.05 -28.59
CA VAL A 489 10.13 15.35 -29.12
C VAL A 489 10.23 15.27 -30.64
N VAL A 490 10.61 16.37 -31.29
CA VAL A 490 10.73 16.47 -32.76
C VAL A 490 11.82 15.55 -33.31
N LYS A 491 12.95 15.41 -32.62
CA LYS A 491 14.05 14.48 -33.00
C LYS A 491 13.59 13.01 -33.08
N ARG A 492 12.53 12.62 -32.36
CA ARG A 492 11.96 11.26 -32.40
C ARG A 492 11.29 10.95 -33.76
N LEU A 493 10.96 11.96 -34.57
CA LEU A 493 10.38 11.76 -35.92
C LEU A 493 11.29 10.94 -36.84
N LYS A 494 12.60 10.97 -36.62
CA LYS A 494 13.57 10.21 -37.42
C LYS A 494 13.56 8.72 -37.09
N THR A 495 13.42 8.38 -35.80
CA THR A 495 13.50 6.98 -35.32
C THR A 495 12.15 6.29 -35.33
N VAL A 496 11.12 6.94 -34.80
CA VAL A 496 9.75 6.42 -34.63
C VAL A 496 8.72 7.40 -35.22
N PRO A 497 8.71 7.63 -36.55
CA PRO A 497 7.99 8.72 -37.21
C PRO A 497 6.51 8.82 -36.86
N LEU A 498 5.75 7.73 -37.00
CA LEU A 498 4.29 7.77 -36.77
C LEU A 498 3.94 7.93 -35.29
N GLN A 499 4.68 7.26 -34.40
CA GLN A 499 4.50 7.37 -32.96
C GLN A 499 4.81 8.78 -32.46
N ALA A 500 5.93 9.36 -32.92
CA ALA A 500 6.31 10.73 -32.58
C ALA A 500 5.33 11.76 -33.15
N ALA A 501 4.86 11.59 -34.40
CA ALA A 501 3.85 12.47 -34.97
C ALA A 501 2.54 12.40 -34.19
N ALA A 502 2.03 11.21 -33.89
CA ALA A 502 0.82 11.02 -33.09
C ALA A 502 0.92 11.70 -31.72
N TYR A 503 2.08 11.59 -31.07
CA TYR A 503 2.36 12.27 -29.81
C TYR A 503 2.32 13.79 -29.95
N ILE A 504 2.96 14.34 -31.00
CA ILE A 504 2.96 15.77 -31.29
C ILE A 504 1.55 16.30 -31.58
N PHE A 505 0.71 15.53 -32.29
CA PHE A 505 -0.70 15.91 -32.49
C PHE A 505 -1.44 16.04 -31.15
N GLY A 506 -1.20 15.11 -30.21
CA GLY A 506 -1.74 15.18 -28.86
C GLY A 506 -1.25 16.39 -28.06
N LEU A 507 0.04 16.75 -28.20
CA LEU A 507 0.58 17.99 -27.61
C LEU A 507 -0.10 19.23 -28.20
N VAL A 508 -0.36 19.28 -29.51
CA VAL A 508 -1.08 20.40 -30.11
C VAL A 508 -2.53 20.47 -29.62
N GLU A 509 -3.23 19.34 -29.47
CA GLU A 509 -4.56 19.31 -28.84
C GLU A 509 -4.51 19.83 -27.40
N HIS A 510 -3.47 19.49 -26.64
CA HIS A 510 -3.24 19.99 -25.27
C HIS A 510 -3.02 21.49 -25.24
N GLU A 511 -2.09 22.01 -26.05
CA GLU A 511 -1.80 23.44 -26.09
C GLU A 511 -2.99 24.26 -26.58
N VAL A 512 -3.81 23.74 -27.50
CA VAL A 512 -5.04 24.42 -27.94
C VAL A 512 -6.13 24.45 -26.86
N ALA A 513 -6.13 23.50 -25.91
CA ALA A 513 -7.10 23.47 -24.82
C ALA A 513 -6.87 24.55 -23.75
N HIS A 514 -5.70 25.20 -23.76
CA HIS A 514 -5.37 26.31 -22.87
C HIS A 514 -6.08 27.60 -23.28
N GLU A 515 -6.64 28.30 -22.29
CA GLU A 515 -7.23 29.64 -22.44
C GLU A 515 -6.25 30.69 -21.90
N GLY A 516 -5.09 30.83 -22.54
CA GLY A 516 -4.03 31.76 -22.14
C GLY A 516 -2.64 31.17 -22.28
N ASP A 517 -1.65 31.79 -21.62
CA ASP A 517 -0.27 31.32 -21.60
C ASP A 517 -0.17 30.00 -20.82
N SER A 518 0.28 28.93 -21.46
CA SER A 518 0.34 27.61 -20.83
C SER A 518 1.48 27.46 -19.84
N LEU A 519 2.43 28.40 -19.79
CA LEU A 519 3.46 28.43 -18.75
C LEU A 519 2.96 29.05 -17.43
N ASP A 520 1.91 29.88 -17.49
CA ASP A 520 1.33 30.57 -16.33
C ASP A 520 0.01 29.93 -15.83
N CYS A 521 -0.56 28.98 -16.59
CA CYS A 521 -1.87 28.37 -16.34
C CYS A 521 -1.77 26.89 -15.92
N GLY A 522 -2.46 26.50 -14.84
CA GLY A 522 -2.58 25.10 -14.41
C GLY A 522 -3.68 24.31 -15.13
N HIS A 523 -3.80 23.01 -14.83
CA HIS A 523 -4.84 22.14 -15.38
C HIS A 523 -6.00 21.97 -14.38
N ASP A 524 -7.03 22.79 -14.53
CA ASP A 524 -8.28 22.66 -13.78
C ASP A 524 -9.29 21.73 -14.47
N GLU A 525 -10.43 21.48 -13.83
CA GLU A 525 -11.49 20.61 -14.38
C GLU A 525 -11.99 21.10 -15.75
N ALA A 526 -12.10 22.42 -15.93
CA ALA A 526 -12.52 23.02 -17.20
C ALA A 526 -11.49 22.75 -18.32
N PHE A 527 -10.20 22.85 -18.02
CA PHE A 527 -9.14 22.45 -18.95
C PHE A 527 -9.26 20.98 -19.35
N TYR A 528 -9.39 20.07 -18.38
CA TYR A 528 -9.49 18.64 -18.68
C TYR A 528 -10.71 18.30 -19.53
N GLN A 529 -11.86 18.94 -19.27
CA GLN A 529 -13.06 18.80 -20.10
C GLN A 529 -12.81 19.29 -21.53
N ARG A 530 -12.24 20.48 -21.72
CA ARG A 530 -11.91 21.01 -23.06
C ARG A 530 -10.96 20.10 -23.81
N PHE A 531 -9.90 19.63 -23.16
CA PHE A 531 -8.92 18.72 -23.76
C PHE A 531 -9.57 17.39 -24.16
N HIS A 532 -10.38 16.81 -23.28
CA HIS A 532 -11.14 15.60 -23.56
C HIS A 532 -12.07 15.78 -24.77
N ASP A 533 -12.86 16.85 -24.79
CA ASP A 533 -13.80 17.14 -25.87
C ASP A 533 -13.07 17.34 -27.21
N LEU A 534 -11.93 18.06 -27.23
CA LEU A 534 -11.11 18.23 -28.43
C LEU A 534 -10.57 16.90 -28.96
N THR A 535 -9.98 16.08 -28.09
CA THR A 535 -9.34 14.81 -28.49
C THR A 535 -10.31 13.77 -29.01
N ILE A 536 -11.56 13.77 -28.52
CA ILE A 536 -12.63 12.89 -29.01
C ILE A 536 -13.24 13.45 -30.29
N ARG A 537 -13.67 14.71 -30.26
CA ARG A 537 -14.39 15.35 -31.37
C ARG A 537 -13.58 15.36 -32.66
N TYR A 538 -12.28 15.61 -32.55
CA TYR A 538 -11.38 15.75 -33.70
C TYR A 538 -10.51 14.50 -33.95
N ALA A 539 -10.88 13.35 -33.39
CA ALA A 539 -10.12 12.12 -33.55
C ALA A 539 -10.00 11.68 -35.02
N GLN A 540 -11.05 11.89 -35.82
CA GLN A 540 -11.06 11.56 -37.25
C GLN A 540 -10.13 12.51 -38.04
N GLU A 541 -10.22 13.80 -37.76
CA GLU A 541 -9.38 14.85 -38.35
C GLU A 541 -7.91 14.60 -38.02
N ARG A 542 -7.59 14.26 -36.76
CA ARG A 542 -6.24 13.90 -36.33
C ARG A 542 -5.65 12.77 -37.16
N GLN A 543 -6.41 11.68 -37.35
CA GLN A 543 -5.96 10.54 -38.16
C GLN A 543 -5.74 10.94 -39.63
N TRP A 544 -6.65 11.75 -40.17
CA TRP A 544 -6.55 12.25 -41.53
C TRP A 544 -5.30 13.14 -41.74
N TYR A 545 -5.08 14.12 -40.86
CA TYR A 545 -3.93 15.02 -40.92
C TYR A 545 -2.60 14.29 -40.69
N MET A 546 -2.57 13.31 -39.78
CA MET A 546 -1.39 12.46 -39.58
C MET A 546 -1.02 11.68 -40.84
N HIS A 547 -2.00 11.18 -41.59
CA HIS A 547 -1.74 10.54 -42.87
C HIS A 547 -1.29 11.54 -43.95
N ALA A 548 -1.91 12.72 -44.03
CA ALA A 548 -1.50 13.78 -44.94
C ALA A 548 -0.03 14.19 -44.71
N TRP A 549 0.39 14.26 -43.44
CA TRP A 549 1.80 14.45 -43.08
C TRP A 549 2.69 13.32 -43.59
N LEU A 550 2.33 12.07 -43.35
CA LEU A 550 3.13 10.90 -43.73
C LEU A 550 3.33 10.84 -45.26
N MET A 551 2.28 11.15 -46.02
CA MET A 551 2.33 11.27 -47.47
C MET A 551 3.29 12.40 -47.89
N ARG A 552 3.13 13.60 -47.35
CA ARG A 552 4.00 14.75 -47.66
C ARG A 552 5.47 14.49 -47.34
N TYR A 553 5.75 13.86 -46.19
CA TYR A 553 7.11 13.52 -45.78
C TYR A 553 7.76 12.51 -46.72
N THR A 554 7.05 11.41 -47.03
CA THR A 554 7.59 10.36 -47.92
C THR A 554 7.73 10.81 -49.37
N SER A 555 6.78 11.58 -49.92
CA SER A 555 6.89 12.17 -51.25
C SER A 555 8.02 13.19 -51.36
N SER A 556 8.29 13.96 -50.30
CA SER A 556 9.45 14.85 -50.22
C SER A 556 10.78 14.08 -50.26
N MET A 557 10.83 12.87 -49.71
CA MET A 557 12.02 12.01 -49.79
C MET A 557 12.19 11.38 -51.18
N GLU A 558 11.09 10.97 -51.82
CA GLU A 558 11.07 10.44 -53.19
C GLU A 558 11.58 11.48 -54.21
N ALA A 559 11.17 12.75 -54.06
CA ALA A 559 11.61 13.85 -54.91
C ALA A 559 13.13 14.12 -54.86
N GLU A 560 13.81 13.71 -53.78
CA GLU A 560 15.28 13.79 -53.65
C GLU A 560 16.01 12.51 -54.05
N GLY A 561 15.30 11.55 -54.66
CA GLY A 561 15.88 10.29 -55.09
C GLY A 561 16.23 9.32 -53.95
N LYS A 562 15.70 9.53 -52.73
CA LYS A 562 15.84 8.54 -51.65
C LYS A 562 15.01 7.31 -52.00
N ARG A 563 15.59 6.11 -51.79
CA ARG A 563 14.89 4.83 -51.99
C ARG A 563 13.80 4.67 -50.94
N ALA A 564 12.67 4.08 -51.34
CA ALA A 564 11.53 3.78 -50.46
C ALA A 564 11.85 2.69 -49.43
N ARG A 565 12.61 3.03 -48.37
CA ARG A 565 13.06 2.11 -47.32
C ARG A 565 13.10 2.82 -45.98
N GLY A 566 12.53 2.20 -44.94
CA GLY A 566 12.52 2.74 -43.58
C GLY A 566 11.15 2.61 -42.92
N SER A 567 11.06 2.96 -41.63
CA SER A 567 9.82 2.90 -40.85
C SER A 567 8.70 3.74 -41.48
N ALA A 568 8.98 4.98 -41.90
CA ALA A 568 7.99 5.86 -42.53
C ALA A 568 7.33 5.26 -43.80
N TRP A 569 8.10 4.61 -44.68
CA TRP A 569 7.54 3.96 -45.87
C TRP A 569 6.76 2.68 -45.53
N ARG A 570 7.19 1.94 -44.50
CA ARG A 570 6.45 0.77 -44.01
C ARG A 570 5.07 1.19 -43.52
N GLU A 571 5.00 2.25 -42.73
CA GLU A 571 3.74 2.81 -42.24
C GLU A 571 2.85 3.30 -43.39
N ARG A 572 3.40 4.05 -44.36
CA ARG A 572 2.64 4.48 -45.55
C ARG A 572 2.06 3.29 -46.31
N TYR A 573 2.87 2.26 -46.55
CA TYR A 573 2.44 1.04 -47.23
C TYR A 573 1.31 0.32 -46.48
N LEU A 574 1.36 0.25 -45.15
CA LEU A 574 0.29 -0.36 -44.35
C LEU A 574 -1.03 0.41 -44.48
N VAL A 575 -0.97 1.75 -44.45
CA VAL A 575 -2.16 2.60 -44.63
C VAL A 575 -2.73 2.47 -46.05
N ASP A 576 -1.88 2.52 -47.08
CA ASP A 576 -2.28 2.35 -48.48
C ASP A 576 -2.90 0.96 -48.73
N ARG A 577 -2.34 -0.09 -48.10
CA ARG A 577 -2.88 -1.46 -48.16
C ARG A 577 -4.25 -1.57 -47.49
N ALA A 578 -4.44 -0.92 -46.34
CA ALA A 578 -5.74 -0.88 -45.67
C ALA A 578 -6.78 -0.12 -46.52
N GLY A 579 -6.39 1.02 -47.11
CA GLY A 579 -7.23 1.80 -48.02
C GLY A 579 -7.65 1.03 -49.27
N THR A 580 -6.69 0.38 -49.94
CA THR A 580 -6.96 -0.44 -51.13
C THR A 580 -7.81 -1.67 -50.83
N GLY A 581 -7.63 -2.29 -49.65
CA GLY A 581 -8.47 -3.38 -49.17
C GLY A 581 -9.93 -2.98 -48.97
N ARG A 582 -10.20 -1.78 -48.46
CA ARG A 582 -11.56 -1.23 -48.31
C ARG A 582 -12.23 -0.96 -49.65
N THR A 583 -11.51 -0.33 -50.59
CA THR A 583 -12.05 -0.07 -51.94
C THR A 583 -12.39 -1.35 -52.69
N LYS A 584 -11.59 -2.41 -52.53
CA LYS A 584 -11.87 -3.73 -53.11
C LYS A 584 -13.13 -4.38 -52.53
N ARG A 585 -13.57 -3.96 -51.34
CA ARG A 585 -14.79 -4.42 -50.66
C ARG A 585 -15.98 -3.48 -50.86
N GLY A 586 -15.89 -2.52 -51.79
CA GLY A 586 -16.95 -1.55 -52.07
C GLY A 586 -17.12 -0.46 -51.00
N LEU A 587 -16.18 -0.37 -50.04
CA LEU A 587 -16.16 0.66 -49.02
C LEU A 587 -15.28 1.85 -49.47
N PRO A 588 -15.62 3.09 -49.07
CA PRO A 588 -14.73 4.22 -49.28
C PRO A 588 -13.36 3.96 -48.62
N ARG A 589 -12.30 4.50 -49.22
CA ARG A 589 -10.95 4.45 -48.64
C ARG A 589 -11.02 4.95 -47.20
N ALA A 590 -10.18 4.38 -46.33
CA ALA A 590 -10.08 4.86 -44.95
C ALA A 590 -9.63 6.33 -44.89
N ILE A 591 -8.81 6.74 -45.85
CA ILE A 591 -8.29 8.10 -46.01
C ILE A 591 -8.21 8.40 -47.51
N ASP A 592 -8.68 9.58 -47.93
CA ASP A 592 -8.67 9.99 -49.34
C ASP A 592 -7.24 10.15 -49.88
N ASP A 593 -7.08 10.06 -51.20
CA ASP A 593 -5.79 10.20 -51.85
C ASP A 593 -5.29 11.65 -51.77
N VAL A 594 -4.29 11.89 -50.92
CA VAL A 594 -3.68 13.21 -50.69
C VAL A 594 -2.67 13.59 -51.79
N ALA A 595 -2.40 12.68 -52.75
CA ALA A 595 -1.29 12.83 -53.71
C ALA A 595 -1.52 13.86 -54.83
N THR A 596 -2.74 14.40 -54.99
CA THR A 596 -3.11 15.31 -56.11
C THR A 596 -3.27 16.77 -55.70
N GLU A 597 -2.91 17.12 -54.46
CA GLU A 597 -3.09 18.47 -53.91
C GLU A 597 -2.00 19.47 -54.37
N PRO A 598 -2.33 20.76 -54.55
CA PRO A 598 -1.33 21.79 -54.82
C PRO A 598 -0.35 21.94 -53.63
N PRO A 599 0.91 22.33 -53.88
CA PRO A 599 1.91 22.45 -52.83
C PRO A 599 1.47 23.50 -51.79
N VAL A 600 1.10 23.05 -50.59
CA VAL A 600 0.91 23.95 -49.44
C VAL A 600 2.27 24.56 -49.12
N VAL A 601 2.39 25.87 -49.30
CA VAL A 601 3.61 26.63 -49.02
C VAL A 601 3.84 26.60 -47.51
N THR A 602 4.97 26.06 -47.09
CA THR A 602 5.35 26.11 -45.68
C THR A 602 5.84 27.52 -45.37
N PRO A 603 5.24 28.24 -44.40
CA PRO A 603 5.71 29.57 -44.01
C PRO A 603 7.17 29.50 -43.54
N GLU A 604 7.99 30.47 -43.93
CA GLU A 604 9.36 30.62 -43.42
C GLU A 604 9.34 30.94 -41.91
N GLU A 605 10.44 30.62 -41.21
CA GLU A 605 10.60 30.96 -39.80
C GLU A 605 10.60 32.48 -39.61
N ASN A 606 9.72 33.00 -38.77
CA ASN A 606 9.69 34.42 -38.45
C ASN A 606 10.75 34.74 -37.38
N MET A 607 11.97 35.02 -37.83
CA MET A 607 13.10 35.33 -36.95
C MET A 607 12.86 36.54 -36.04
N ALA A 608 12.11 37.55 -36.51
CA ALA A 608 11.77 38.71 -35.70
C ALA A 608 10.83 38.33 -34.56
N PHE A 609 9.86 37.46 -34.82
CA PHE A 609 8.94 36.93 -33.81
C PHE A 609 9.66 36.04 -32.80
N ILE A 610 10.53 35.12 -33.25
CA ILE A 610 11.34 34.27 -32.37
C ILE A 610 12.20 35.12 -31.42
N ASN A 611 12.92 36.12 -31.96
CA ASN A 611 13.75 37.02 -31.14
C ASN A 611 12.92 37.84 -30.15
N TYR A 612 11.75 38.33 -30.57
CA TYR A 612 10.83 39.07 -29.70
C TYR A 612 10.32 38.20 -28.54
N GLN A 613 9.87 36.97 -28.83
CA GLN A 613 9.37 36.06 -27.81
C GLN A 613 10.49 35.61 -26.86
N ASN A 614 11.69 35.30 -27.35
CA ASN A 614 12.84 34.98 -26.50
C ASN A 614 13.23 36.15 -25.58
N ALA A 615 13.18 37.39 -26.08
CA ALA A 615 13.41 38.57 -25.25
C ALA A 615 12.35 38.71 -24.14
N ARG A 616 11.07 38.41 -24.45
CA ARG A 616 9.98 38.39 -23.47
C ARG A 616 10.17 37.28 -22.43
N LEU A 617 10.54 36.05 -22.85
CA LEU A 617 10.85 34.93 -21.96
C LEU A 617 12.05 35.26 -21.03
N ALA A 618 13.07 35.93 -21.56
CA ALA A 618 14.20 36.40 -20.76
C ALA A 618 13.80 37.49 -19.76
N GLN A 619 12.96 38.45 -20.15
CA GLN A 619 12.43 39.48 -19.24
C GLN A 619 11.53 38.91 -18.15
N ALA A 620 10.81 37.81 -18.44
CA ALA A 620 10.02 37.06 -17.47
C ALA A 620 10.86 36.18 -16.55
N GLY A 621 12.19 36.11 -16.74
CA GLY A 621 13.10 35.32 -15.91
C GLY A 621 13.16 33.82 -16.27
N VAL A 622 12.60 33.42 -17.41
CA VAL A 622 12.40 32.02 -17.82
C VAL A 622 13.58 31.46 -18.67
N CYS A 623 14.63 32.25 -18.92
CA CYS A 623 15.82 31.79 -19.66
C CYS A 623 17.18 32.18 -19.02
N PRO A 624 17.44 31.82 -17.76
CA PRO A 624 18.75 32.00 -17.13
C PRO A 624 19.79 30.98 -17.64
N PRO A 625 21.11 31.26 -17.52
CA PRO A 625 22.15 30.29 -17.87
C PRO A 625 22.05 29.02 -16.99
N PRO A 626 22.41 27.84 -17.50
CA PRO A 626 22.46 26.63 -16.69
C PRO A 626 23.43 26.81 -15.52
N PRO A 627 23.11 26.25 -14.33
CA PRO A 627 24.08 26.14 -13.26
C PRO A 627 25.23 25.20 -13.67
N ASP A 628 26.42 25.39 -13.07
CA ASP A 628 27.48 24.41 -13.17
C ASP A 628 27.12 23.17 -12.33
N TRP A 629 26.56 22.17 -12.98
CA TRP A 629 26.15 20.94 -12.31
C TRP A 629 27.29 20.18 -11.64
N THR A 630 28.55 20.39 -12.06
CA THR A 630 29.70 19.76 -11.41
C THR A 630 29.88 20.33 -10.00
N GLU A 631 29.90 21.66 -9.89
CA GLU A 631 30.02 22.38 -8.62
C GLU A 631 28.79 22.12 -7.73
N VAL A 632 27.59 22.13 -8.30
CA VAL A 632 26.35 21.87 -7.56
C VAL A 632 26.33 20.44 -6.99
N LEU A 633 26.78 19.44 -7.75
CA LEU A 633 26.84 18.05 -7.28
C LEU A 633 27.90 17.86 -6.19
N ASP A 634 29.06 18.52 -6.29
CA ASP A 634 30.06 18.48 -5.23
C ASP A 634 29.55 19.15 -3.95
N ARG A 635 28.87 20.30 -4.08
CA ARG A 635 28.20 20.95 -2.93
C ARG A 635 27.12 20.05 -2.33
N ALA A 636 26.29 19.41 -3.16
CA ALA A 636 25.22 18.51 -2.70
C ALA A 636 25.78 17.29 -1.95
N ARG A 637 26.93 16.78 -2.38
CA ARG A 637 27.67 15.73 -1.64
C ARG A 637 28.14 16.26 -0.29
N ASP A 638 28.78 17.41 -0.25
CA ASP A 638 29.36 17.94 0.99
C ASP A 638 28.25 18.27 2.02
N VAL A 639 27.10 18.79 1.56
CA VAL A 639 25.90 18.97 2.38
C VAL A 639 25.37 17.63 2.89
N GLN A 640 25.30 16.60 2.02
CA GLN A 640 24.85 15.27 2.43
C GLN A 640 25.76 14.67 3.51
N GLN A 641 27.08 14.80 3.36
CA GLN A 641 28.04 14.32 4.37
C GLN A 641 27.86 15.01 5.72
N GLN A 642 27.53 16.31 5.72
CA GLN A 642 27.21 17.03 6.95
C GLN A 642 25.92 16.48 7.60
N ILE A 643 24.86 16.27 6.82
CA ILE A 643 23.60 15.68 7.30
C ILE A 643 23.85 14.31 7.93
N GLU A 644 24.64 13.46 7.27
CA GLU A 644 24.99 12.13 7.80
C GLU A 644 25.79 12.20 9.10
N SER A 645 26.73 13.13 9.19
CA SER A 645 27.50 13.38 10.42
C SER A 645 26.59 13.83 11.57
N ASP A 646 25.63 14.71 11.29
CA ASP A 646 24.70 15.23 12.29
C ASP A 646 23.73 14.13 12.77
N LEU A 647 23.19 13.32 11.85
CA LEU A 647 22.34 12.16 12.17
C LEU A 647 23.10 11.12 13.01
N ARG A 648 24.37 10.85 12.68
CA ARG A 648 25.20 9.93 13.46
C ARG A 648 25.43 10.46 14.87
N ALA A 649 25.78 11.74 15.01
CA ALA A 649 25.96 12.36 16.31
C ALA A 649 24.67 12.36 17.14
N GLU A 650 23.50 12.50 16.51
CA GLU A 650 22.21 12.38 17.19
C GLU A 650 21.93 10.97 17.69
N ARG A 651 22.14 9.94 16.84
CA ARG A 651 22.00 8.52 17.24
C ARG A 651 22.95 8.17 18.40
N GLU A 652 24.19 8.64 18.36
CA GLU A 652 25.17 8.43 19.43
C GLU A 652 24.74 9.11 20.74
N ARG A 653 24.17 10.33 20.68
CA ARG A 653 23.61 11.02 21.86
C ARG A 653 22.42 10.27 22.45
N GLN A 654 21.50 9.78 21.62
CA GLN A 654 20.35 9.00 22.08
C GLN A 654 20.79 7.69 22.74
N ALA A 655 21.70 6.95 22.12
CA ALA A 655 22.24 5.72 22.70
C ALA A 655 22.98 5.97 24.03
N ALA A 656 23.73 7.07 24.13
CA ALA A 656 24.38 7.45 25.39
C ALA A 656 23.36 7.84 26.48
N GLN A 657 22.27 8.50 26.11
CA GLN A 657 21.19 8.81 27.04
C GLN A 657 20.48 7.55 27.54
N GLU A 658 20.11 6.64 26.64
CA GLU A 658 19.50 5.36 27.00
C GLU A 658 20.43 4.51 27.89
N ALA A 659 21.73 4.50 27.58
CA ALA A 659 22.72 3.82 28.41
C ALA A 659 22.85 4.47 29.81
N ALA A 660 22.86 5.80 29.90
CA ALA A 660 22.90 6.50 31.18
C ALA A 660 21.61 6.26 32.01
N GLU A 661 20.44 6.28 31.38
CA GLU A 661 19.16 5.94 32.02
C GLU A 661 19.17 4.50 32.54
N GLN A 662 19.75 3.56 31.77
CA GLN A 662 19.92 2.18 32.20
C GLN A 662 20.92 2.04 33.36
N GLU A 663 22.05 2.76 33.33
CA GLU A 663 23.04 2.78 34.41
C GLU A 663 22.46 3.38 35.70
N ASP A 664 21.67 4.46 35.61
CA ASP A 664 20.98 5.06 36.76
C ASP A 664 19.95 4.07 37.35
N PHE A 665 19.23 3.34 36.50
CA PHE A 665 18.29 2.31 36.93
C PHE A 665 19.01 1.14 37.63
N ASP A 666 20.12 0.67 37.05
CA ASP A 666 20.94 -0.40 37.62
C ASP A 666 21.58 0.04 38.95
N ALA A 667 22.08 1.27 39.05
CA ALA A 667 22.66 1.83 40.28
C ALA A 667 21.62 1.99 41.40
N PHE A 668 20.41 2.45 41.07
CA PHE A 668 19.29 2.49 42.01
C PHE A 668 18.96 1.08 42.54
N TYR A 669 18.97 0.07 41.66
CA TYR A 669 18.72 -1.31 42.04
C TYR A 669 19.84 -1.87 42.94
N GLU A 670 21.11 -1.56 42.64
CA GLU A 670 22.24 -1.92 43.50
C GLU A 670 22.19 -1.25 44.87
N GLU A 671 21.82 0.03 44.95
CA GLU A 671 21.69 0.75 46.22
C GLU A 671 20.60 0.14 47.09
N MET A 672 19.43 -0.12 46.51
CA MET A 672 18.33 -0.82 47.18
C MET A 672 18.78 -2.19 47.71
N GLN A 673 19.52 -2.97 46.92
CA GLN A 673 20.06 -4.27 47.35
C GLN A 673 21.08 -4.14 48.50
N ARG A 674 21.92 -3.10 48.50
CA ARG A 674 22.86 -2.84 49.61
C ARG A 674 22.14 -2.45 50.90
N GLU A 675 21.14 -1.57 50.82
CA GLU A 675 20.32 -1.19 51.97
C GLU A 675 19.60 -2.41 52.55
N GLU A 676 19.00 -3.21 51.68
CA GLU A 676 18.32 -4.44 52.05
C GLU A 676 19.26 -5.43 52.77
N GLN A 677 20.47 -5.64 52.23
CA GLN A 677 21.49 -6.48 52.86
C GLN A 677 21.96 -5.92 54.22
N ALA A 678 22.13 -4.61 54.35
CA ALA A 678 22.50 -3.98 55.61
C ALA A 678 21.40 -4.18 56.67
N VAL A 679 20.13 -4.07 56.28
CA VAL A 679 18.98 -4.32 57.15
C VAL A 679 18.92 -5.80 57.56
N ARG A 680 19.14 -6.74 56.64
CA ARG A 680 19.25 -8.17 56.96
C ARG A 680 20.36 -8.46 57.96
N GLN A 681 21.55 -7.88 57.77
CA GLN A 681 22.66 -8.06 58.70
C GLN A 681 22.34 -7.52 60.10
N ARG A 682 21.70 -6.36 60.19
CA ARG A 682 21.27 -5.79 61.48
C ARG A 682 20.26 -6.70 62.19
N LEU A 683 19.26 -7.19 61.45
CA LEU A 683 18.24 -8.10 61.99
C LEU A 683 18.85 -9.44 62.40
N ALA A 684 19.79 -9.98 61.63
CA ALA A 684 20.50 -11.21 61.93
C ALA A 684 21.28 -11.14 63.24
N LEU A 685 21.95 -10.00 63.48
CA LEU A 685 22.62 -9.70 64.77
C LEU A 685 21.62 -9.62 65.93
N LEU A 686 20.46 -8.98 65.72
CA LEU A 686 19.42 -8.84 66.75
C LEU A 686 18.78 -10.20 67.12
N LEU A 687 18.65 -11.09 66.14
CA LEU A 687 17.99 -12.39 66.25
C LEU A 687 18.96 -13.54 66.56
N GLY A 688 20.26 -13.33 66.42
CA GLY A 688 21.30 -14.32 66.71
C GLY A 688 21.39 -15.44 65.66
N ILE A 689 21.13 -15.13 64.39
CA ILE A 689 21.06 -16.06 63.25
C ILE A 689 21.98 -15.59 62.11
N ASN A 690 22.14 -16.38 61.05
CA ASN A 690 22.82 -15.91 59.83
C ASN A 690 21.89 -15.01 58.99
N ALA A 691 22.44 -14.00 58.30
CA ALA A 691 21.68 -13.09 57.45
C ALA A 691 20.97 -13.79 56.29
N ASP A 692 21.56 -14.87 55.77
CA ASP A 692 20.97 -15.71 54.72
C ASP A 692 19.74 -16.51 55.19
N GLU A 693 19.49 -16.59 56.51
CA GLU A 693 18.29 -17.22 57.07
C GLU A 693 17.08 -16.28 57.06
N ILE A 694 17.29 -14.98 56.80
CA ILE A 694 16.22 -13.98 56.67
C ILE A 694 15.88 -13.87 55.19
N SER A 695 14.74 -14.44 54.79
CA SER A 695 14.23 -14.30 53.43
C SER A 695 13.71 -12.88 53.17
N ASP A 696 13.51 -12.56 51.89
CA ASP A 696 12.90 -11.32 51.40
C ASP A 696 11.53 -11.07 52.08
N TYR A 697 10.74 -12.13 52.28
CA TYR A 697 9.43 -12.03 52.94
C TYR A 697 9.55 -11.88 54.44
N ALA A 698 10.52 -12.53 55.07
CA ALA A 698 10.78 -12.29 56.48
C ALA A 698 11.19 -10.84 56.69
N LEU A 699 11.99 -10.29 55.78
CA LEU A 699 12.47 -8.91 55.83
C LEU A 699 11.30 -7.92 55.85
N ASP A 700 10.34 -8.02 54.93
CA ASP A 700 9.17 -7.13 54.85
C ASP A 700 8.39 -7.00 56.17
N TYR A 701 8.21 -8.14 56.87
CA TYR A 701 7.50 -8.15 58.15
C TYR A 701 8.35 -7.64 59.30
N LEU A 702 9.67 -7.86 59.25
CA LEU A 702 10.61 -7.44 60.27
C LEU A 702 11.00 -5.96 60.15
N THR A 703 10.75 -5.34 59.00
CA THR A 703 11.02 -3.92 58.71
C THR A 703 9.78 -3.04 58.74
N ALA A 704 8.62 -3.59 59.11
CA ALA A 704 7.39 -2.81 59.24
C ALA A 704 7.57 -1.67 60.25
N SER A 705 6.99 -0.50 59.93
CA SER A 705 7.10 0.72 60.73
C SER A 705 6.67 0.50 62.19
N ASP A 706 7.36 1.16 63.13
CA ASP A 706 7.03 1.19 64.57
C ASP A 706 7.22 -0.11 65.37
N LEU A 707 7.98 -1.08 64.85
CA LEU A 707 8.36 -2.28 65.60
C LEU A 707 9.51 -2.00 66.58
N SER A 708 9.34 -2.41 67.85
CA SER A 708 10.46 -2.45 68.80
C SER A 708 11.31 -3.72 68.61
N ASP A 709 12.54 -3.72 69.12
CA ASP A 709 13.45 -4.88 69.07
C ASP A 709 12.82 -6.16 69.68
N ASP A 710 11.93 -6.01 70.67
CA ASP A 710 11.20 -7.11 71.29
C ASP A 710 10.04 -7.61 70.41
N ASP A 711 9.39 -6.72 69.65
CA ASP A 711 8.35 -7.09 68.68
C ASP A 711 8.93 -7.85 67.49
N VAL A 712 10.11 -7.42 67.00
CA VAL A 712 10.86 -8.11 65.93
C VAL A 712 11.24 -9.53 66.36
N LYS A 713 11.72 -9.71 67.60
CA LYS A 713 12.01 -11.05 68.16
C LYS A 713 10.75 -11.89 68.32
N ALA A 714 9.65 -11.30 68.76
CA ALA A 714 8.37 -12.00 68.91
C ALA A 714 7.80 -12.45 67.55
N LEU A 715 7.91 -11.60 66.53
CA LEU A 715 7.57 -11.91 65.14
C LEU A 715 8.48 -13.03 64.61
N TRP A 716 9.78 -12.97 64.86
CA TRP A 716 10.71 -14.03 64.45
C TRP A 716 10.46 -15.38 65.11
N GLN A 717 9.93 -15.41 66.34
CA GLN A 717 9.54 -16.67 66.98
C GLN A 717 8.21 -17.21 66.45
N ARG A 718 7.26 -16.32 66.14
CA ARG A 718 5.95 -16.71 65.58
C ARG A 718 6.04 -17.07 64.11
N LYS A 719 7.02 -16.52 63.40
CA LYS A 719 7.25 -16.61 61.96
C LYS A 719 5.92 -16.59 61.17
N PRO A 720 5.14 -15.51 61.25
CA PRO A 720 3.87 -15.42 60.52
C PRO A 720 4.08 -15.50 58.98
N TRP A 721 5.28 -15.18 58.50
CA TRP A 721 5.68 -15.40 57.11
C TRP A 721 6.15 -16.84 56.81
N ALA A 722 6.41 -17.70 57.81
CA ALA A 722 6.88 -19.07 57.55
C ALA A 722 5.80 -19.98 56.96
N GLU A 723 4.51 -19.69 57.12
CA GLU A 723 3.45 -20.36 56.35
C GLU A 723 3.52 -19.92 54.88
N ARG A 724 3.69 -18.62 54.61
CA ARG A 724 3.94 -18.06 53.27
C ARG A 724 5.22 -18.62 52.64
N GLU A 725 6.34 -18.72 53.35
CA GLU A 725 7.58 -19.32 52.85
C GLU A 725 7.46 -20.84 52.63
N ARG A 726 6.67 -21.54 53.46
CA ARG A 726 6.28 -22.97 53.30
C ARG A 726 5.19 -23.21 52.26
N GLU A 727 4.64 -22.14 51.72
CA GLU A 727 3.91 -22.09 50.46
C GLU A 727 4.76 -21.49 49.33
N ILE A 728 6.07 -21.21 49.53
CA ILE A 728 6.97 -20.63 48.50
C ILE A 728 8.26 -21.49 48.10
N TYR A 729 9.05 -22.10 48.99
CA TYR A 729 10.35 -22.79 48.66
C TYR A 729 10.64 -24.32 48.89
N GLY A 730 9.69 -25.16 49.30
CA GLY A 730 9.73 -26.53 49.83
C GLY A 730 10.38 -27.63 48.99
N TYR A 731 10.45 -28.79 49.66
CA TYR A 731 11.57 -29.75 49.71
C TYR A 731 12.22 -30.15 48.37
N PRO A 732 13.55 -30.42 48.36
CA PRO A 732 14.29 -30.82 47.16
C PRO A 732 14.10 -32.30 46.86
N VAL A 733 13.89 -32.64 45.58
CA VAL A 733 13.85 -34.03 45.08
C VAL A 733 14.76 -34.17 43.86
N ASP A 734 15.51 -35.27 43.89
CA ASP A 734 16.53 -35.73 42.95
C ASP A 734 16.10 -35.78 41.48
N HIS A 735 17.03 -35.38 40.61
CA HIS A 735 16.95 -35.57 39.16
C HIS A 735 17.34 -37.01 38.81
N ASP A 736 16.39 -37.76 38.22
CA ASP A 736 16.72 -38.94 37.44
C ASP A 736 16.34 -38.75 35.97
N ASP A 737 17.38 -39.01 35.18
CA ASP A 737 17.54 -38.97 33.74
C ASP A 737 16.76 -40.10 33.06
N GLN A 738 16.13 -39.82 31.92
CA GLN A 738 15.86 -40.83 30.90
C GLN A 738 15.46 -40.21 29.57
N GLY A 739 16.45 -40.13 28.67
CA GLY A 739 16.24 -39.89 27.26
C GLY A 739 15.58 -41.06 26.52
N MET A 740 15.02 -40.77 25.35
CA MET A 740 14.81 -41.75 24.30
C MET A 740 15.16 -41.17 22.92
N ARG A 741 16.13 -41.83 22.29
CA ARG A 741 16.41 -41.82 20.85
C ARG A 741 15.36 -42.64 20.09
N ARG A 742 15.12 -42.30 18.81
CA ARG A 742 15.06 -43.21 17.63
C ARG A 742 14.86 -42.33 16.38
N GLN A 743 15.82 -42.22 15.46
CA GLN A 743 16.25 -43.12 14.38
C GLN A 743 15.37 -43.07 13.14
N ASP A 744 16.08 -42.87 12.02
CA ASP A 744 15.68 -42.65 10.64
C ASP A 744 15.11 -43.91 9.95
N ASP A 745 14.52 -43.73 8.75
CA ASP A 745 14.83 -44.52 7.53
C ASP A 745 14.05 -44.00 6.29
N ASP A 746 14.83 -43.48 5.33
CA ASP A 746 14.84 -43.56 3.84
C ASP A 746 13.60 -44.00 3.02
N ALA A 747 13.20 -43.22 2.00
CA ALA A 747 13.42 -43.39 0.52
C ALA A 747 12.57 -44.53 -0.13
N ASP A 748 12.04 -44.53 -1.36
CA ASP A 748 12.44 -43.91 -2.63
C ASP A 748 11.38 -44.21 -3.76
N THR A 749 11.43 -43.49 -4.89
CA THR A 749 11.02 -43.84 -6.30
C THR A 749 9.52 -44.08 -6.69
N ALA A 750 8.99 -43.83 -7.92
CA ALA A 750 9.42 -43.24 -9.21
C ALA A 750 8.23 -43.12 -10.23
N ALA A 751 8.43 -42.30 -11.29
CA ALA A 751 7.97 -42.40 -12.70
C ALA A 751 6.45 -42.40 -13.06
N ASP A 752 5.92 -41.99 -14.22
CA ASP A 752 6.28 -41.27 -15.47
C ASP A 752 4.93 -41.06 -16.22
N ASP A 753 4.74 -40.02 -17.05
CA ASP A 753 4.22 -40.16 -18.45
C ASP A 753 4.14 -38.81 -19.21
N GLU A 754 4.44 -38.87 -20.51
CA GLU A 754 4.62 -37.76 -21.46
C GLU A 754 3.42 -37.55 -22.43
N SER A 755 3.04 -36.26 -22.67
CA SER A 755 2.69 -35.55 -23.94
C SER A 755 1.70 -36.13 -25.00
N PRO A 756 1.38 -35.46 -26.14
CA PRO A 756 1.44 -34.04 -26.59
C PRO A 756 0.06 -33.54 -27.16
N ASP A 757 -0.24 -32.26 -27.43
CA ASP A 757 0.01 -31.50 -28.67
C ASP A 757 -0.88 -30.22 -28.65
N ASN A 758 -0.33 -29.04 -28.96
CA ASN A 758 -0.77 -28.18 -30.08
C ASN A 758 -0.11 -26.78 -30.06
N ASP A 759 0.51 -26.47 -31.20
CA ASP A 759 1.22 -25.25 -31.63
C ASP A 759 0.22 -24.11 -32.02
N PRO A 760 0.63 -22.83 -32.22
CA PRO A 760 0.08 -21.72 -31.45
C PRO A 760 -0.25 -20.54 -32.38
N ALA A 761 -1.35 -20.56 -33.13
CA ALA A 761 -1.75 -19.40 -33.94
C ALA A 761 -3.18 -19.52 -34.46
N ALA A 762 -4.16 -19.04 -33.67
CA ALA A 762 -5.40 -18.38 -34.11
C ALA A 762 -6.44 -18.47 -32.99
N LEU A 763 -6.84 -17.34 -32.38
CA LEU A 763 -8.24 -17.02 -32.05
C LEU A 763 -8.35 -15.63 -31.38
N GLU A 764 -8.83 -14.72 -32.22
CA GLU A 764 -9.53 -13.43 -32.08
C GLU A 764 -9.70 -12.72 -30.72
N ALA A 765 -9.54 -11.39 -30.80
CA ALA A 765 -9.57 -10.35 -29.76
C ALA A 765 -10.88 -10.19 -28.95
N GLY A 766 -11.74 -11.20 -28.90
CA GLY A 766 -12.99 -11.19 -28.13
C GLY A 766 -12.93 -11.95 -26.80
N ALA A 767 -11.91 -12.80 -26.57
CA ALA A 767 -11.95 -13.78 -25.47
C ALA A 767 -11.89 -13.19 -24.05
N PHE A 768 -11.39 -11.97 -23.88
CA PHE A 768 -11.08 -11.38 -22.56
C PHE A 768 -12.23 -10.69 -21.84
N TYR A 769 -13.33 -10.37 -22.53
CA TYR A 769 -14.46 -9.64 -21.93
C TYR A 769 -15.70 -10.53 -21.78
N PRO A 770 -16.48 -10.39 -20.69
CA PRO A 770 -17.79 -11.03 -20.53
C PRO A 770 -18.74 -10.69 -21.71
N PRO A 771 -19.73 -11.56 -22.03
CA PRO A 771 -20.63 -11.38 -23.17
C PRO A 771 -21.34 -10.01 -23.22
N GLU A 772 -21.71 -9.47 -22.06
CA GLU A 772 -22.35 -8.16 -21.91
C GLU A 772 -21.47 -6.98 -22.37
N LEU A 773 -20.15 -7.08 -22.20
CA LEU A 773 -19.20 -6.05 -22.61
C LEU A 773 -18.76 -6.21 -24.06
N ARG A 774 -18.77 -7.44 -24.59
CA ARG A 774 -18.53 -7.70 -26.04
C ARG A 774 -19.57 -7.02 -26.92
N ALA A 775 -20.81 -6.92 -26.45
CA ALA A 775 -21.89 -6.23 -27.16
C ALA A 775 -21.67 -4.71 -27.28
N LEU A 776 -20.81 -4.13 -26.43
CA LEU A 776 -20.48 -2.70 -26.43
C LEU A 776 -19.24 -2.37 -27.28
N ILE A 777 -18.57 -3.38 -27.85
CA ILE A 777 -17.38 -3.22 -28.69
C ILE A 777 -17.81 -3.05 -30.15
N GLN A 778 -17.36 -1.97 -30.80
CA GLN A 778 -17.74 -1.68 -32.18
C GLN A 778 -16.86 -2.43 -33.20
N PRO A 779 -17.37 -2.73 -34.40
CA PRO A 779 -16.60 -3.41 -35.44
C PRO A 779 -15.33 -2.63 -35.84
N GLY A 780 -14.16 -3.25 -35.64
CA GLY A 780 -12.86 -2.66 -35.96
C GLY A 780 -12.08 -2.14 -34.74
N GLU A 781 -12.67 -2.17 -33.54
CA GLU A 781 -11.96 -1.90 -32.30
C GLU A 781 -11.14 -3.12 -31.88
N THR A 782 -9.83 -2.94 -31.68
CA THR A 782 -8.93 -3.97 -31.14
C THR A 782 -8.77 -3.78 -29.63
N THR A 783 -8.36 -4.83 -28.90
CA THR A 783 -8.09 -4.73 -27.45
C THR A 783 -7.16 -3.58 -27.11
N TRP A 784 -6.10 -3.40 -27.90
CA TRP A 784 -5.16 -2.28 -27.79
C TRP A 784 -5.81 -0.91 -28.02
N ALA A 785 -6.74 -0.79 -28.98
CA ALA A 785 -7.47 0.45 -29.22
C ALA A 785 -8.42 0.79 -28.06
N LEU A 786 -9.05 -0.23 -27.45
CA LEU A 786 -9.93 -0.07 -26.30
C LEU A 786 -9.17 0.33 -25.03
N GLU A 787 -8.02 -0.30 -24.76
CA GLU A 787 -7.12 0.05 -23.65
C GLU A 787 -6.59 1.48 -23.79
N ARG A 788 -6.17 1.84 -25.00
CA ARG A 788 -5.68 3.19 -25.29
C ARG A 788 -6.79 4.24 -25.13
N ASN A 789 -7.99 3.97 -25.64
CA ASN A 789 -9.09 4.92 -25.57
C ASN A 789 -9.65 5.03 -24.14
N ALA A 790 -9.67 3.95 -23.36
CA ALA A 790 -10.00 3.98 -21.94
C ALA A 790 -8.99 4.82 -21.15
N ALA A 791 -7.69 4.58 -21.35
CA ALA A 791 -6.64 5.36 -20.70
C ALA A 791 -6.65 6.83 -21.12
N ALA A 792 -6.90 7.13 -22.40
CA ALA A 792 -7.03 8.49 -22.91
C ALA A 792 -8.28 9.21 -22.35
N ALA A 793 -9.33 8.46 -22.03
CA ALA A 793 -10.54 8.95 -21.37
C ALA A 793 -10.45 8.94 -19.83
N GLY A 794 -9.26 8.65 -19.25
CA GLY A 794 -9.04 8.67 -17.81
C GLY A 794 -9.56 7.46 -17.05
N PHE A 795 -10.04 6.43 -17.75
CA PHE A 795 -10.52 5.20 -17.14
C PHE A 795 -9.38 4.20 -16.91
N TYR A 796 -9.33 3.69 -15.69
CA TYR A 796 -8.36 2.68 -15.29
C TYR A 796 -8.70 1.28 -15.84
N ARG A 797 -9.97 1.03 -16.18
CA ARG A 797 -10.45 -0.24 -16.74
C ARG A 797 -11.25 0.00 -18.02
N VAL A 798 -11.00 -0.81 -19.04
CA VAL A 798 -11.74 -0.77 -20.32
C VAL A 798 -13.23 -1.03 -20.13
N GLU A 799 -13.60 -1.83 -19.13
CA GLU A 799 -14.99 -2.14 -18.80
C GLU A 799 -15.78 -0.90 -18.39
N ASP A 800 -15.19 -0.05 -17.55
CA ASP A 800 -15.81 1.18 -17.05
C ASP A 800 -15.92 2.21 -18.19
N TYR A 801 -14.88 2.29 -19.02
CA TYR A 801 -14.90 3.07 -20.25
C TYR A 801 -16.01 2.62 -21.22
N LEU A 802 -16.20 1.31 -21.43
CA LEU A 802 -17.25 0.79 -22.32
C LEU A 802 -18.66 1.04 -21.77
N LYS A 803 -18.86 0.93 -20.46
CA LYS A 803 -20.15 1.21 -19.80
C LYS A 803 -20.48 2.70 -19.82
N TRP A 804 -19.53 3.55 -19.43
CA TRP A 804 -19.66 5.00 -19.52
C TRP A 804 -19.95 5.45 -20.95
N ARG A 805 -19.22 4.90 -21.94
CA ARG A 805 -19.45 5.20 -23.36
C ARG A 805 -20.85 4.80 -23.82
N ALA A 806 -21.42 3.72 -23.30
CA ALA A 806 -22.77 3.30 -23.62
C ALA A 806 -23.83 4.23 -22.98
N GLU A 807 -23.59 4.70 -21.75
CA GLU A 807 -24.44 5.66 -21.04
C GLU A 807 -24.44 7.06 -21.67
N VAL A 808 -23.32 7.49 -22.26
CA VAL A 808 -23.20 8.79 -22.94
C VAL A 808 -23.78 8.78 -24.37
N ASN A 809 -23.85 7.60 -25.01
CA ASN A 809 -24.43 7.44 -26.36
C ASN A 809 -25.89 6.94 -26.35
N SER A 810 -26.49 6.78 -25.17
CA SER A 810 -27.95 6.59 -24.99
C SER A 810 -28.60 7.92 -24.69
#